data_AF-A0A9W4SS10-F1
#
_entry.id   AF-A0A9W4SS10-F1
#
_cell.length_a   1.000
_cell.length_b   1.000
_cell.length_c   1.000
_cell.angle_alpha   90.00
_cell.angle_beta   90.00
_cell.angle_gamma   90.00
#
_symmetry.space_group_name_H-M   'P 1'
#
loop_
_entity.id
_entity.type
_entity.pdbx_description
1 polymer ?
#
loop_
_entity_poly.entity_id
_entity_poly.type
_entity_poly.pdbx_seq_one_letter_code
_entity_poly.pdbx_strand_id
1 'polypeptide(L)'
;MNAKFHALMLWLNFNRMTRPDITKRHFITIREKTMNKSHLPKKPNVNVILIRTLFITATLFAHNFLGVLSNNDTDWLSFGGPGIDNNRNAIGETIISPDNVDSLTIKFVIPTVDSVSATPVTFNNNVYFPDWAGWIYSANARTGMINWKYKVSEKYLPQPADPKAISRDTFAIDPTEQLIIFGTQNAIEGGSGYVIAIDLKGDLVWITLIDDHPLAVITQSPTIYNGGVYIGVSSVEEGVASNRPGYVCCTFQGSFAKLNLTTGQILWKTLMLPYNHGRPDLYSGIAVWGSAPAIDPIKGLVYIGTGNNYRVPSDVVDCVTSARTTEDKFKCQDPKNYINAILALDINNGDVIWAVRTSPSDDWIVSCIPGFITPNPGSCPEPAGLDYDFGQAPLLVKACNKTSCPLLAIATAKSGIAWAINAATGKIYWTVEAGPGGTTGGSMFGSATDGKRYFVSISNSSKNLYMFVRPSRYSPPSTRGGALVAIDISTGDILWQTANPTDAESQAPVSYANGVVWYGSRDNSGHLFALNAETGDILFEFVTGGSVASGPSIVDGVVYAGSGYTRFGYGTPNNRTLLDAIDEIIGEGKVIQNPPDTFQLIAARPIAASLIGEEFYLHSSVSTQGIFKIIVERRLSSMKTKSYVPPVDILQKFIELLSQDYQIDIEILTNYIITAIFAVVHSTSNFLTNCLHYSYTDGFYNDILFSFSEYANYSQFQKELFYWKNKNDYHKVKMETPIIPLKKLIIWFIWTASLKRP
;
A
#
# COMPACT_ATOMS: atom_id res chain seq x y z
N MET A 1 -17.60 -34.72 -35.78
CA MET A 1 -17.27 -35.02 -37.20
C MET A 1 -17.53 -33.77 -38.02
N ASN A 2 -16.75 -33.38 -39.04
CA ASN A 2 -15.33 -33.64 -39.35
C ASN A 2 -14.89 -32.56 -40.39
N ALA A 3 -13.58 -32.35 -40.59
CA ALA A 3 -12.98 -31.54 -41.69
C ALA A 3 -12.72 -30.01 -41.53
N LYS A 4 -12.01 -29.58 -40.46
CA LYS A 4 -11.15 -28.36 -40.48
C LYS A 4 -9.79 -28.52 -39.78
N PHE A 5 -9.21 -29.73 -39.79
CA PHE A 5 -7.95 -30.04 -39.09
C PHE A 5 -6.78 -30.46 -39.99
N HIS A 6 -6.92 -30.39 -41.32
CA HIS A 6 -5.92 -30.92 -42.28
C HIS A 6 -5.08 -29.86 -43.02
N ALA A 7 -5.32 -28.56 -42.79
CA ALA A 7 -4.59 -27.49 -43.49
C ALA A 7 -3.30 -27.05 -42.77
N LEU A 8 -3.20 -27.22 -41.44
CA LEU A 8 -2.10 -26.64 -40.65
C LEU A 8 -0.85 -27.52 -40.57
N MET A 9 -1.00 -28.85 -40.70
CA MET A 9 0.10 -29.82 -40.59
C MET A 9 0.98 -29.94 -41.85
N LEU A 10 0.61 -29.32 -42.97
CA LEU A 10 1.36 -29.38 -44.23
C LEU A 10 2.31 -28.19 -44.45
N TRP A 11 2.23 -27.13 -43.64
CA TRP A 11 3.11 -25.96 -43.78
C TRP A 11 4.38 -26.03 -42.89
N LEU A 12 4.34 -26.78 -41.79
CA LEU A 12 5.43 -26.82 -40.79
C LEU A 12 6.61 -27.77 -41.11
N ASN A 13 6.57 -28.53 -42.20
CA ASN A 13 7.60 -29.53 -42.55
C ASN A 13 8.55 -29.11 -43.69
N PHE A 14 8.50 -27.87 -44.17
CA PHE A 14 9.47 -27.33 -45.13
C PHE A 14 10.01 -25.97 -44.65
N ASN A 15 11.08 -26.01 -43.86
CA ASN A 15 12.26 -25.11 -43.91
C ASN A 15 13.09 -25.15 -42.61
N ARG A 16 14.03 -26.10 -42.55
CA ARG A 16 15.27 -25.98 -41.77
C ARG A 16 16.45 -26.03 -42.75
N MET A 17 17.52 -25.27 -42.46
CA MET A 17 18.74 -25.11 -43.26
C MET A 17 18.51 -24.24 -44.53
N THR A 18 19.30 -23.23 -44.92
CA THR A 18 20.65 -22.75 -44.52
C THR A 18 20.76 -21.19 -44.59
N ARG A 19 21.80 -20.58 -43.99
CA ARG A 19 22.19 -19.15 -44.20
C ARG A 19 23.02 -18.98 -45.50
N PRO A 20 23.24 -17.75 -46.03
CA PRO A 20 24.41 -16.94 -45.60
C PRO A 20 24.22 -15.40 -45.55
N ASP A 21 25.25 -14.69 -45.08
CA ASP A 21 25.38 -13.21 -44.94
C ASP A 21 25.44 -12.40 -46.26
N ILE A 22 25.28 -11.05 -46.18
CA ILE A 22 26.28 -10.03 -46.62
C ILE A 22 25.80 -8.56 -46.42
N THR A 23 26.75 -7.62 -46.37
CA THR A 23 26.67 -6.23 -45.90
C THR A 23 26.61 -5.10 -46.97
N LYS A 24 25.96 -3.98 -46.61
CA LYS A 24 26.32 -2.54 -46.85
C LYS A 24 26.20 -1.85 -48.25
N ARG A 25 25.89 -0.53 -48.16
CA ARG A 25 25.93 0.62 -49.12
C ARG A 25 24.80 0.72 -50.16
N HIS A 26 24.36 1.88 -50.68
CA HIS A 26 24.14 3.28 -50.24
C HIS A 26 23.86 4.13 -51.52
N PHE A 27 22.79 4.95 -51.53
CA PHE A 27 22.48 6.11 -52.42
C PHE A 27 22.51 6.03 -53.97
N ILE A 28 21.47 6.58 -54.63
CA ILE A 28 21.50 7.82 -55.46
C ILE A 28 20.08 8.14 -56.01
N THR A 29 19.87 9.36 -56.54
CA THR A 29 18.62 10.15 -56.49
C THR A 29 18.07 10.56 -57.89
N ILE A 30 16.75 10.46 -58.08
CA ILE A 30 15.79 11.23 -58.95
C ILE A 30 16.22 11.69 -60.38
N ARG A 31 15.41 11.38 -61.41
CA ARG A 31 14.70 12.38 -62.27
C ARG A 31 13.66 11.81 -63.25
N GLU A 32 12.61 12.60 -63.46
CA GLU A 32 11.46 12.34 -64.36
C GLU A 32 11.77 12.72 -65.83
N LYS A 33 10.96 12.22 -66.80
CA LYS A 33 10.38 13.07 -67.86
C LYS A 33 9.23 12.46 -68.70
N THR A 34 8.07 13.13 -68.65
CA THR A 34 7.10 13.46 -69.73
C THR A 34 6.35 12.38 -70.57
N MET A 35 5.06 12.69 -70.80
CA MET A 35 4.05 11.92 -71.56
C MET A 35 4.06 12.24 -73.07
N ASN A 36 3.42 11.41 -73.93
CA ASN A 36 2.05 11.71 -74.45
C ASN A 36 1.36 10.54 -75.20
N LYS A 37 0.07 10.69 -75.55
CA LYS A 37 -0.91 9.61 -75.90
C LYS A 37 -1.48 9.62 -77.34
N SER A 38 -1.90 8.43 -77.80
CA SER A 38 -3.08 8.12 -78.67
C SER A 38 -3.27 6.57 -78.74
N HIS A 39 -4.36 5.93 -79.19
CA HIS A 39 -5.80 6.24 -79.13
C HIS A 39 -6.68 4.95 -79.29
N LEU A 40 -7.64 4.71 -78.36
CA LEU A 40 -8.91 3.93 -78.50
C LEU A 40 -8.83 2.38 -78.77
N PRO A 41 -9.90 1.57 -78.51
CA PRO A 41 -11.26 1.86 -77.98
C PRO A 41 -11.67 1.08 -76.68
N LYS A 42 -12.98 1.03 -76.37
CA LYS A 42 -13.62 0.84 -75.03
C LYS A 42 -14.06 -0.60 -74.64
N LYS A 43 -14.17 -0.88 -73.32
CA LYS A 43 -15.12 -1.83 -72.67
C LYS A 43 -15.46 -1.36 -71.21
N PRO A 44 -16.52 -1.89 -70.54
CA PRO A 44 -17.29 -1.12 -69.53
C PRO A 44 -16.83 -1.18 -68.06
N ASN A 45 -17.46 -0.33 -67.23
CA ASN A 45 -17.16 -0.05 -65.82
C ASN A 45 -17.22 -1.26 -64.88
N VAL A 46 -16.06 -1.83 -64.53
CA VAL A 46 -15.89 -2.72 -63.35
C VAL A 46 -15.34 -1.94 -62.14
N ASN A 47 -14.67 -0.80 -62.36
CA ASN A 47 -13.88 -0.14 -61.33
C ASN A 47 -14.68 0.57 -60.22
N VAL A 48 -15.92 1.01 -60.45
CA VAL A 48 -16.64 1.84 -59.46
C VAL A 48 -17.14 1.02 -58.26
N ILE A 49 -17.54 -0.24 -58.47
CA ILE A 49 -17.92 -1.13 -57.36
C ILE A 49 -16.68 -1.55 -56.59
N LEU A 50 -15.62 -2.02 -57.29
CA LEU A 50 -14.40 -2.47 -56.64
C LEU A 50 -13.74 -1.35 -55.80
N ILE A 51 -13.70 -0.11 -56.31
CA ILE A 51 -13.15 1.05 -55.58
C ILE A 51 -14.02 1.41 -54.38
N ARG A 52 -15.36 1.33 -54.45
CA ARG A 52 -16.22 1.55 -53.26
C ARG A 52 -16.06 0.46 -52.21
N THR A 53 -15.95 -0.81 -52.60
CA THR A 53 -15.68 -1.90 -51.65
C THR A 53 -14.28 -1.78 -51.03
N LEU A 54 -13.26 -1.42 -51.82
CA LEU A 54 -11.91 -1.14 -51.32
C LEU A 54 -11.86 0.08 -50.39
N PHE A 55 -12.59 1.16 -50.68
CA PHE A 55 -12.65 2.31 -49.77
C PHE A 55 -13.39 1.99 -48.48
N ILE A 56 -14.50 1.25 -48.53
CA ILE A 56 -15.26 0.86 -47.32
C ILE A 56 -14.47 -0.16 -46.48
N THR A 57 -13.79 -1.12 -47.10
CA THR A 57 -12.89 -2.03 -46.37
C THR A 57 -11.64 -1.32 -45.85
N ALA A 58 -11.09 -0.34 -46.56
CA ALA A 58 -9.97 0.47 -46.08
C ALA A 58 -10.37 1.44 -44.95
N THR A 59 -11.58 2.00 -44.94
CA THR A 59 -12.05 2.83 -43.81
C THR A 59 -12.47 1.98 -42.62
N LEU A 60 -13.05 0.78 -42.82
CA LEU A 60 -13.28 -0.18 -41.72
C LEU A 60 -11.97 -0.77 -41.18
N PHE A 61 -10.96 -1.02 -42.02
CA PHE A 61 -9.62 -1.36 -41.53
C PHE A 61 -8.99 -0.18 -40.81
N ALA A 62 -9.07 1.05 -41.33
CA ALA A 62 -8.49 2.23 -40.67
C ALA A 62 -9.18 2.55 -39.33
N HIS A 63 -10.49 2.39 -39.20
CA HIS A 63 -11.18 2.56 -37.91
C HIS A 63 -10.82 1.43 -36.93
N ASN A 64 -10.68 0.19 -37.39
CA ASN A 64 -10.19 -0.90 -36.54
C ASN A 64 -8.68 -0.84 -36.25
N PHE A 65 -7.87 -0.14 -37.06
CA PHE A 65 -6.44 0.08 -36.78
C PHE A 65 -6.24 1.27 -35.84
N LEU A 66 -7.02 2.34 -35.99
CA LEU A 66 -7.01 3.48 -35.06
C LEU A 66 -7.63 3.11 -33.71
N GLY A 67 -8.63 2.22 -33.67
CA GLY A 67 -9.18 1.63 -32.45
C GLY A 67 -8.32 0.53 -31.79
N VAL A 68 -7.21 0.13 -32.41
CA VAL A 68 -6.23 -0.84 -31.87
C VAL A 68 -4.87 -0.18 -31.59
N LEU A 69 -4.73 1.12 -31.89
CA LEU A 69 -3.57 1.96 -31.57
C LEU A 69 -3.87 3.02 -30.50
N SER A 70 -4.94 2.83 -29.72
CA SER A 70 -5.23 3.61 -28.50
C SER A 70 -5.03 2.83 -27.20
N ASN A 71 -4.30 1.69 -27.25
CA ASN A 71 -3.62 1.22 -26.06
C ASN A 71 -2.52 2.24 -25.77
N ASN A 72 -2.77 3.17 -24.86
CA ASN A 72 -1.71 3.95 -24.26
C ASN A 72 -0.77 2.96 -23.54
N ASP A 73 0.50 2.86 -23.98
CA ASP A 73 1.55 2.08 -23.31
C ASP A 73 1.95 2.67 -21.93
N THR A 74 1.07 3.46 -21.30
CA THR A 74 1.27 4.22 -20.07
C THR A 74 0.43 3.73 -18.90
N ASP A 75 -0.65 2.97 -19.13
CA ASP A 75 -1.58 2.52 -18.07
C ASP A 75 -0.92 1.59 -17.03
N TRP A 76 -1.18 1.83 -15.74
CA TRP A 76 -0.63 1.04 -14.63
C TRP A 76 -1.60 -0.10 -14.26
N LEU A 77 -1.47 -1.24 -14.93
CA LEU A 77 -2.47 -2.33 -14.92
C LEU A 77 -2.46 -3.25 -13.69
N SER A 78 -1.39 -3.28 -12.90
CA SER A 78 -1.24 -4.22 -11.78
C SER A 78 -0.37 -3.67 -10.64
N PHE A 79 -0.22 -4.41 -9.54
CA PHE A 79 0.78 -4.08 -8.52
C PHE A 79 2.19 -3.90 -9.10
N GLY A 80 2.55 -4.70 -10.10
CA GLY A 80 3.87 -4.72 -10.72
C GLY A 80 4.18 -3.56 -11.65
N GLY A 81 3.20 -2.68 -11.91
CA GLY A 81 3.27 -1.67 -12.97
C GLY A 81 2.51 -2.10 -14.23
N PRO A 82 2.87 -1.55 -15.41
CA PRO A 82 2.29 -1.92 -16.69
C PRO A 82 2.66 -3.35 -17.15
N GLY A 83 3.74 -3.92 -16.60
CA GLY A 83 4.29 -5.22 -16.99
C GLY A 83 3.90 -6.40 -16.08
N ILE A 84 4.28 -7.60 -16.52
CA ILE A 84 4.14 -8.87 -15.79
C ILE A 84 5.41 -9.28 -15.01
N ASP A 85 6.43 -8.42 -14.98
CA ASP A 85 7.75 -8.66 -14.40
C ASP A 85 7.91 -8.10 -12.97
N ASN A 86 6.83 -7.53 -12.40
CA ASN A 86 6.80 -6.93 -11.06
C ASN A 86 7.84 -5.81 -10.86
N ASN A 87 8.29 -5.15 -11.94
CA ASN A 87 9.44 -4.25 -11.92
C ASN A 87 9.14 -2.83 -11.37
N ARG A 88 7.86 -2.48 -11.20
CA ARG A 88 7.32 -1.18 -10.75
C ARG A 88 7.92 0.04 -11.48
N ASN A 89 8.16 -0.13 -12.77
CA ASN A 89 8.67 0.87 -13.70
C ASN A 89 7.53 1.38 -14.59
N ALA A 90 7.19 2.67 -14.48
CA ALA A 90 6.29 3.35 -15.40
C ALA A 90 7.00 3.61 -16.74
N ILE A 91 7.17 2.56 -17.56
CA ILE A 91 7.98 2.62 -18.78
C ILE A 91 7.46 3.62 -19.84
N GLY A 92 6.16 3.91 -19.82
CA GLY A 92 5.53 4.92 -20.68
C GLY A 92 5.53 6.35 -20.12
N GLU A 93 5.89 6.54 -18.84
CA GLU A 93 5.96 7.87 -18.23
C GLU A 93 7.19 8.64 -18.77
N THR A 94 6.96 9.87 -19.21
CA THR A 94 7.99 10.74 -19.83
C THR A 94 7.83 12.23 -19.48
N ILE A 95 6.76 12.59 -18.77
CA ILE A 95 6.39 13.94 -18.38
C ILE A 95 7.08 14.30 -17.06
N ILE A 96 6.81 13.53 -16.00
CA ILE A 96 7.51 13.72 -14.71
C ILE A 96 8.98 13.34 -14.88
N SER A 97 9.90 14.20 -14.45
CA SER A 97 11.35 13.99 -14.54
C SER A 97 12.08 14.70 -13.40
N PRO A 98 13.39 14.45 -13.20
CA PRO A 98 14.19 15.19 -12.22
C PRO A 98 14.21 16.71 -12.40
N ASP A 99 13.91 17.21 -13.61
CA ASP A 99 13.95 18.63 -13.96
C ASP A 99 12.65 19.38 -13.65
N ASN A 100 11.58 18.67 -13.25
CA ASN A 100 10.24 19.25 -13.07
C ASN A 100 9.41 18.66 -11.92
N VAL A 101 9.88 17.59 -11.27
CA VAL A 101 9.14 16.93 -10.17
C VAL A 101 8.87 17.86 -8.99
N ASP A 102 9.63 18.93 -8.83
CA ASP A 102 9.43 19.97 -7.80
C ASP A 102 8.29 20.97 -8.12
N SER A 103 7.77 20.99 -9.36
CA SER A 103 6.61 21.80 -9.74
C SER A 103 5.26 21.12 -9.52
N LEU A 104 5.26 19.86 -9.10
CA LEU A 104 4.06 19.04 -8.97
C LEU A 104 3.06 19.58 -7.94
N THR A 105 1.78 19.68 -8.32
CA THR A 105 0.69 20.20 -7.48
C THR A 105 -0.49 19.23 -7.37
N ILE A 106 -1.35 19.39 -6.35
CA ILE A 106 -2.54 18.53 -6.19
C ILE A 106 -3.51 18.76 -7.35
N LYS A 107 -3.70 17.73 -8.18
CA LYS A 107 -4.68 17.69 -9.28
C LYS A 107 -6.10 17.51 -8.74
N PHE A 108 -6.28 16.48 -7.90
CA PHE A 108 -7.53 16.20 -7.21
C PHE A 108 -7.29 15.23 -6.05
N VAL A 109 -8.36 15.04 -5.26
CA VAL A 109 -8.37 14.33 -3.99
C VAL A 109 -9.63 13.49 -3.94
N ILE A 110 -9.52 12.16 -3.84
CA ILE A 110 -10.69 11.26 -3.77
C ILE A 110 -10.94 10.83 -2.31
N PRO A 111 -12.09 11.19 -1.70
CA PRO A 111 -12.42 10.78 -0.35
C PRO A 111 -12.89 9.31 -0.29
N THR A 112 -12.31 8.56 0.64
CA THR A 112 -12.57 7.14 0.91
C THR A 112 -13.20 6.94 2.29
N VAL A 113 -13.77 5.76 2.58
CA VAL A 113 -14.44 5.50 3.88
C VAL A 113 -13.43 5.11 4.96
N ASP A 114 -12.34 4.45 4.56
CA ASP A 114 -11.16 4.15 5.39
C ASP A 114 -9.88 4.39 4.56
N SER A 115 -8.73 4.16 5.16
CA SER A 115 -7.40 4.18 4.56
C SER A 115 -7.26 3.32 3.29
N VAL A 116 -6.29 3.68 2.46
CA VAL A 116 -5.93 2.97 1.22
C VAL A 116 -4.47 2.52 1.30
N SER A 117 -4.23 1.21 1.32
CA SER A 117 -2.87 0.63 1.32
C SER A 117 -2.47 -0.04 0.00
N ALA A 118 -3.41 -0.28 -0.90
CA ALA A 118 -3.11 -0.76 -2.25
C ALA A 118 -2.47 0.35 -3.08
N THR A 119 -1.52 0.01 -3.96
CA THR A 119 -1.22 0.82 -5.16
C THR A 119 -2.51 0.93 -6.00
N PRO A 120 -2.96 2.13 -6.39
CA PRO A 120 -4.07 2.30 -7.33
C PRO A 120 -3.65 1.84 -8.73
N VAL A 121 -4.54 1.19 -9.48
CA VAL A 121 -4.30 0.85 -10.90
C VAL A 121 -5.04 1.82 -11.81
N THR A 122 -4.47 2.12 -12.97
CA THR A 122 -5.16 2.89 -14.02
C THR A 122 -5.48 2.00 -15.21
N PHE A 123 -6.66 2.21 -15.79
CA PHE A 123 -7.00 1.68 -17.10
C PHE A 123 -8.05 2.55 -17.77
N ASN A 124 -7.90 2.82 -19.07
CA ASN A 124 -8.92 3.51 -19.88
C ASN A 124 -9.42 4.82 -19.23
N ASN A 125 -8.49 5.65 -18.75
CA ASN A 125 -8.78 6.93 -18.11
C ASN A 125 -9.59 6.82 -16.79
N ASN A 126 -9.53 5.68 -16.11
CA ASN A 126 -10.07 5.51 -14.76
C ASN A 126 -8.97 5.01 -13.81
N VAL A 127 -9.12 5.33 -12.53
CA VAL A 127 -8.31 4.79 -11.44
C VAL A 127 -9.18 3.88 -10.57
N TYR A 128 -8.65 2.71 -10.19
CA TYR A 128 -9.35 1.68 -9.41
C TYR A 128 -8.53 1.26 -8.20
N PHE A 129 -9.19 1.09 -7.05
CA PHE A 129 -8.55 0.76 -5.77
C PHE A 129 -9.58 0.30 -4.71
N PRO A 130 -9.15 -0.49 -3.70
CA PRO A 130 -9.93 -0.78 -2.49
C PRO A 130 -9.62 0.17 -1.32
N ASP A 131 -10.51 0.21 -0.32
CA ASP A 131 -10.28 0.78 1.01
C ASP A 131 -10.48 -0.24 2.16
N TRP A 132 -9.98 0.09 3.34
CA TRP A 132 -10.04 -0.78 4.52
C TRP A 132 -11.43 -0.91 5.18
N ALA A 133 -12.43 -0.14 4.75
CA ALA A 133 -13.84 -0.33 5.12
C ALA A 133 -14.56 -1.33 4.20
N GLY A 134 -13.85 -1.91 3.22
CA GLY A 134 -14.36 -2.91 2.29
C GLY A 134 -15.04 -2.32 1.07
N TRP A 135 -14.84 -1.03 0.78
CA TRP A 135 -15.29 -0.42 -0.47
C TRP A 135 -14.22 -0.61 -1.55
N ILE A 136 -14.69 -0.88 -2.77
CA ILE A 136 -13.89 -0.81 -3.99
C ILE A 136 -14.42 0.30 -4.87
N TYR A 137 -13.52 0.98 -5.58
CA TYR A 137 -13.79 2.22 -6.29
C TYR A 137 -13.38 2.14 -7.76
N SER A 138 -14.14 2.87 -8.59
CA SER A 138 -13.64 3.43 -9.84
C SER A 138 -13.87 4.93 -9.82
N ALA A 139 -12.87 5.71 -10.20
CA ALA A 139 -12.98 7.15 -10.39
C ALA A 139 -12.33 7.60 -11.70
N ASN A 140 -12.80 8.71 -12.26
CA ASN A 140 -12.23 9.28 -13.47
C ASN A 140 -10.80 9.81 -13.20
N ALA A 141 -9.82 9.34 -13.97
CA ALA A 141 -8.41 9.66 -13.78
C ALA A 141 -8.05 11.13 -14.04
N ARG A 142 -8.92 11.92 -14.70
CA ARG A 142 -8.71 13.36 -14.93
C ARG A 142 -9.34 14.25 -13.87
N THR A 143 -10.49 13.85 -13.31
CA THR A 143 -11.31 14.72 -12.45
C THR A 143 -11.47 14.25 -11.00
N GLY A 144 -11.06 13.02 -10.68
CA GLY A 144 -11.27 12.41 -9.36
C GLY A 144 -12.74 12.06 -9.06
N MET A 145 -13.67 12.29 -9.98
CA MET A 145 -15.08 11.97 -9.76
C MET A 145 -15.28 10.45 -9.72
N ILE A 146 -15.88 9.95 -8.64
CA ILE A 146 -16.23 8.53 -8.49
C ILE A 146 -17.26 8.15 -9.57
N ASN A 147 -16.91 7.18 -10.41
CA ASN A 147 -17.80 6.57 -11.39
C ASN A 147 -18.77 5.61 -10.69
N TRP A 148 -18.22 4.75 -9.82
CA TRP A 148 -18.95 3.81 -8.98
C TRP A 148 -18.12 3.45 -7.75
N LYS A 149 -18.81 3.03 -6.67
CA LYS A 149 -18.20 2.35 -5.54
C LYS A 149 -19.11 1.26 -5.01
N TYR A 150 -18.55 0.11 -4.63
CA TYR A 150 -19.29 -1.04 -4.13
C TYR A 150 -18.60 -1.65 -2.92
N LYS A 151 -19.40 -2.19 -1.99
CA LYS A 151 -18.87 -2.84 -0.79
C LYS A 151 -18.76 -4.35 -1.01
N VAL A 152 -17.57 -4.91 -0.79
CA VAL A 152 -17.20 -6.28 -1.20
C VAL A 152 -18.12 -7.33 -0.58
N SER A 153 -18.32 -7.24 0.74
CA SER A 153 -19.17 -8.15 1.51
C SER A 153 -20.66 -8.10 1.12
N GLU A 154 -21.12 -6.99 0.54
CA GLU A 154 -22.53 -6.78 0.18
C GLU A 154 -22.83 -7.11 -1.29
N LYS A 155 -21.91 -6.80 -2.23
CA LYS A 155 -22.15 -6.99 -3.68
C LYS A 155 -21.66 -8.35 -4.21
N TYR A 156 -20.56 -8.91 -3.69
CA TYR A 156 -19.87 -10.02 -4.36
C TYR A 156 -19.84 -11.33 -3.57
N LEU A 157 -19.82 -11.29 -2.24
CA LEU A 157 -19.67 -12.49 -1.43
C LEU A 157 -20.98 -13.28 -1.24
N PRO A 158 -20.93 -14.63 -1.16
CA PRO A 158 -22.10 -15.46 -0.88
C PRO A 158 -22.73 -15.09 0.48
N GLN A 159 -24.07 -15.00 0.53
CA GLN A 159 -24.77 -14.54 1.72
C GLN A 159 -25.22 -15.70 2.63
N PRO A 160 -25.15 -15.55 3.97
CA PRO A 160 -24.65 -14.38 4.71
C PRO A 160 -23.12 -14.27 4.67
N ALA A 161 -22.61 -13.13 4.20
CA ALA A 161 -21.19 -12.83 4.19
C ALA A 161 -20.77 -12.13 5.49
N ASP A 162 -19.48 -12.21 5.85
CA ASP A 162 -18.94 -11.39 6.92
C ASP A 162 -18.94 -9.90 6.50
N PRO A 163 -19.61 -8.99 7.23
CA PRO A 163 -19.66 -7.58 6.87
C PRO A 163 -18.28 -6.90 6.89
N LYS A 164 -17.28 -7.49 7.58
CA LYS A 164 -15.88 -7.04 7.65
C LYS A 164 -14.98 -7.61 6.54
N ALA A 165 -15.52 -8.40 5.60
CA ALA A 165 -14.74 -8.89 4.47
C ALA A 165 -14.44 -7.74 3.49
N ILE A 166 -13.17 -7.59 3.14
CA ILE A 166 -12.63 -6.50 2.32
C ILE A 166 -11.71 -7.04 1.22
N SER A 167 -11.32 -6.20 0.27
CA SER A 167 -10.07 -6.37 -0.49
C SER A 167 -8.99 -5.46 0.11
N ARG A 168 -7.72 -5.82 -0.06
CA ARG A 168 -6.54 -5.05 0.39
C ARG A 168 -5.47 -4.98 -0.70
N ASP A 169 -5.41 -6.02 -1.52
CA ASP A 169 -4.49 -6.16 -2.62
C ASP A 169 -4.73 -5.10 -3.69
N THR A 170 -3.65 -4.70 -4.36
CA THR A 170 -3.79 -3.98 -5.63
C THR A 170 -4.38 -4.92 -6.66
N PHE A 171 -5.42 -4.45 -7.35
CA PHE A 171 -6.09 -5.20 -8.41
C PHE A 171 -5.13 -5.48 -9.58
N ALA A 172 -5.49 -6.45 -10.42
CA ALA A 172 -4.92 -6.57 -11.77
C ALA A 172 -6.02 -6.39 -12.81
N ILE A 173 -5.74 -5.67 -13.88
CA ILE A 173 -6.67 -5.42 -14.98
C ILE A 173 -6.18 -6.15 -16.23
N ASP A 174 -7.04 -6.97 -16.84
CA ASP A 174 -6.79 -7.48 -18.19
C ASP A 174 -7.39 -6.50 -19.21
N PRO A 175 -6.58 -5.88 -20.09
CA PRO A 175 -7.05 -4.88 -21.03
C PRO A 175 -7.83 -5.49 -22.22
N THR A 176 -7.73 -6.80 -22.46
CA THR A 176 -8.36 -7.50 -23.59
C THR A 176 -9.78 -7.91 -23.24
N GLU A 177 -9.95 -8.60 -22.12
CA GLU A 177 -11.24 -9.05 -21.59
C GLU A 177 -11.95 -7.96 -20.76
N GLN A 178 -11.23 -6.87 -20.43
CA GLN A 178 -11.71 -5.73 -19.61
C GLN A 178 -12.21 -6.16 -18.22
N LEU A 179 -11.45 -7.06 -17.59
CA LEU A 179 -11.73 -7.61 -16.27
C LEU A 179 -10.80 -7.04 -15.22
N ILE A 180 -11.35 -6.74 -14.04
CA ILE A 180 -10.60 -6.36 -12.83
C ILE A 180 -10.63 -7.56 -11.88
N ILE A 181 -9.44 -8.01 -11.47
CA ILE A 181 -9.23 -9.19 -10.63
C ILE A 181 -8.68 -8.77 -9.27
N PHE A 182 -9.25 -9.28 -8.19
CA PHE A 182 -8.81 -8.98 -6.83
C PHE A 182 -9.11 -10.11 -5.83
N GLY A 183 -8.35 -10.12 -4.74
CA GLY A 183 -8.51 -11.00 -3.60
C GLY A 183 -9.39 -10.42 -2.50
N THR A 184 -9.80 -11.27 -1.56
CA THR A 184 -10.53 -10.86 -0.36
C THR A 184 -9.88 -11.35 0.92
N GLN A 185 -10.23 -10.72 2.04
CA GLN A 185 -9.77 -11.08 3.37
C GLN A 185 -10.73 -10.58 4.47
N ASN A 186 -10.72 -11.24 5.63
CA ASN A 186 -11.06 -10.60 6.90
C ASN A 186 -9.82 -10.67 7.79
N ALA A 187 -9.28 -9.52 8.17
CA ALA A 187 -8.03 -9.37 8.91
C ALA A 187 -8.11 -9.76 10.42
N ILE A 188 -9.26 -10.26 10.90
CA ILE A 188 -9.47 -10.67 12.30
C ILE A 188 -9.90 -12.13 12.38
N GLU A 189 -10.85 -12.55 11.52
CA GLU A 189 -11.52 -13.85 11.66
C GLU A 189 -11.28 -14.80 10.47
N GLY A 190 -10.66 -14.33 9.39
CA GLY A 190 -10.38 -15.12 8.19
C GLY A 190 -11.64 -15.45 7.38
N GLY A 191 -11.67 -16.61 6.72
CA GLY A 191 -12.87 -17.13 6.07
C GLY A 191 -13.31 -16.36 4.82
N SER A 192 -12.40 -15.61 4.20
CA SER A 192 -12.63 -14.86 2.96
C SER A 192 -11.53 -15.16 1.95
N GLY A 193 -11.26 -16.44 1.69
CA GLY A 193 -10.30 -16.90 0.69
C GLY A 193 -10.82 -16.80 -0.75
N TYR A 194 -11.58 -15.74 -1.10
CA TYR A 194 -12.15 -15.60 -2.44
C TYR A 194 -11.27 -14.74 -3.35
N VAL A 195 -11.16 -15.17 -4.59
CA VAL A 195 -10.70 -14.36 -5.74
C VAL A 195 -11.92 -14.02 -6.58
N ILE A 196 -12.02 -12.77 -7.02
CA ILE A 196 -13.19 -12.22 -7.71
C ILE A 196 -12.75 -11.57 -9.02
N ALA A 197 -13.57 -11.74 -10.07
CA ALA A 197 -13.52 -10.93 -11.28
C ALA A 197 -14.78 -10.09 -11.44
N ILE A 198 -14.58 -8.81 -11.74
CA ILE A 198 -15.63 -7.86 -12.14
C ILE A 198 -15.31 -7.25 -13.50
N ASP A 199 -16.33 -6.76 -14.20
CA ASP A 199 -16.14 -5.91 -15.38
C ASP A 199 -15.78 -4.46 -14.97
N LEU A 200 -15.46 -3.59 -15.94
CA LEU A 200 -15.14 -2.18 -15.67
C LEU A 200 -16.30 -1.35 -15.08
N LYS A 201 -17.54 -1.86 -15.08
CA LYS A 201 -18.71 -1.25 -14.41
C LYS A 201 -18.86 -1.73 -12.96
N GLY A 202 -18.03 -2.70 -12.56
CA GLY A 202 -18.04 -3.31 -11.24
C GLY A 202 -19.09 -4.41 -11.08
N ASP A 203 -19.59 -4.99 -12.17
CA ASP A 203 -20.54 -6.12 -12.13
C ASP A 203 -19.80 -7.46 -12.08
N LEU A 204 -20.33 -8.41 -11.31
CA LEU A 204 -19.69 -9.69 -11.04
C LEU A 204 -19.64 -10.57 -12.29
N VAL A 205 -18.45 -11.04 -12.65
CA VAL A 205 -18.25 -12.01 -13.74
C VAL A 205 -18.08 -13.41 -13.17
N TRP A 206 -17.18 -13.58 -12.20
CA TRP A 206 -17.04 -14.82 -11.43
C TRP A 206 -16.46 -14.57 -10.04
N ILE A 207 -16.65 -15.55 -9.16
CA ILE A 207 -16.07 -15.63 -7.82
C ILE A 207 -15.62 -17.06 -7.55
N THR A 208 -14.44 -17.24 -6.96
CA THR A 208 -13.87 -18.56 -6.68
C THR A 208 -13.30 -18.60 -5.27
N LEU A 209 -13.77 -19.54 -4.45
CA LEU A 209 -13.12 -19.89 -3.19
C LEU A 209 -11.85 -20.69 -3.52
N ILE A 210 -10.68 -20.08 -3.30
CA ILE A 210 -9.40 -20.69 -3.70
C ILE A 210 -8.86 -21.66 -2.64
N ASP A 211 -9.32 -21.48 -1.40
CA ASP A 211 -8.91 -22.23 -0.22
C ASP A 211 -10.08 -22.30 0.76
N ASP A 212 -10.38 -23.50 1.25
CA ASP A 212 -11.46 -23.79 2.18
C ASP A 212 -11.02 -23.82 3.64
N HIS A 213 -9.73 -23.58 3.94
CA HIS A 213 -9.27 -23.38 5.30
C HIS A 213 -9.99 -22.18 5.92
N PRO A 214 -10.63 -22.31 7.11
CA PRO A 214 -11.51 -21.29 7.65
C PRO A 214 -10.79 -19.98 8.00
N LEU A 215 -9.46 -19.95 8.00
CA LEU A 215 -8.66 -18.76 8.27
C LEU A 215 -7.87 -18.25 7.04
N ALA A 216 -8.07 -18.85 5.87
CA ALA A 216 -7.47 -18.41 4.62
C ALA A 216 -7.95 -17.02 4.21
N VAL A 217 -7.01 -16.23 3.67
CA VAL A 217 -7.19 -14.88 3.16
C VAL A 217 -6.25 -14.61 1.99
N ILE A 218 -6.67 -13.73 1.09
CA ILE A 218 -5.90 -13.33 -0.09
C ILE A 218 -5.29 -11.96 0.16
N THR A 219 -3.97 -11.92 0.23
CA THR A 219 -3.19 -10.73 0.57
C THR A 219 -2.21 -10.33 -0.52
N GLN A 220 -1.80 -11.29 -1.34
CA GLN A 220 -0.97 -11.09 -2.54
C GLN A 220 -1.82 -10.55 -3.68
N SER A 221 -1.32 -9.52 -4.37
CA SER A 221 -1.91 -9.05 -5.62
C SER A 221 -1.80 -10.07 -6.75
N PRO A 222 -2.84 -10.23 -7.59
CA PRO A 222 -2.76 -11.07 -8.77
C PRO A 222 -1.79 -10.51 -9.83
N THR A 223 -1.23 -11.40 -10.64
CA THR A 223 -0.70 -11.08 -11.98
C THR A 223 -1.55 -11.80 -13.01
N ILE A 224 -1.87 -11.14 -14.12
CA ILE A 224 -2.60 -11.73 -15.24
C ILE A 224 -1.64 -11.98 -16.39
N TYR A 225 -1.67 -13.20 -16.95
CA TYR A 225 -0.90 -13.53 -18.15
C TYR A 225 -1.52 -14.69 -18.93
N ASN A 226 -1.73 -14.47 -20.23
CA ASN A 226 -2.16 -15.49 -21.22
C ASN A 226 -3.42 -16.26 -20.77
N GLY A 227 -4.49 -15.53 -20.42
CA GLY A 227 -5.76 -16.12 -19.96
C GLY A 227 -5.70 -16.78 -18.58
N GLY A 228 -4.63 -16.55 -17.81
CA GLY A 228 -4.47 -17.04 -16.44
C GLY A 228 -4.29 -15.92 -15.41
N VAL A 229 -4.91 -16.08 -14.25
CA VAL A 229 -4.68 -15.27 -13.04
C VAL A 229 -3.76 -16.07 -12.12
N TYR A 230 -2.64 -15.50 -11.70
CA TYR A 230 -1.65 -16.13 -10.81
C TYR A 230 -1.68 -15.44 -9.46
N ILE A 231 -1.94 -16.18 -8.39
CA ILE A 231 -2.19 -15.60 -7.06
C ILE A 231 -1.88 -16.58 -5.92
N GLY A 232 -1.40 -16.01 -4.80
CA GLY A 232 -1.02 -16.72 -3.58
C GLY A 232 -2.08 -16.68 -2.50
N VAL A 233 -2.01 -17.67 -1.61
CA VAL A 233 -2.90 -17.85 -0.47
C VAL A 233 -2.12 -17.65 0.83
N SER A 234 -2.73 -16.93 1.76
CA SER A 234 -2.20 -16.63 3.09
C SER A 234 -3.26 -16.90 4.17
N SER A 235 -2.94 -16.71 5.44
CA SER A 235 -3.87 -17.00 6.54
C SER A 235 -3.60 -16.15 7.76
N VAL A 236 -4.69 -15.79 8.46
CA VAL A 236 -4.65 -15.10 9.76
C VAL A 236 -4.47 -16.08 10.94
N GLU A 237 -4.24 -17.37 10.68
CA GLU A 237 -4.18 -18.41 11.73
C GLU A 237 -3.13 -18.13 12.81
N GLU A 238 -1.96 -17.61 12.46
CA GLU A 238 -0.94 -17.14 13.43
C GLU A 238 -1.50 -16.10 14.43
N GLY A 239 -2.27 -15.12 13.93
CA GLY A 239 -2.93 -14.11 14.76
C GLY A 239 -4.10 -14.68 15.56
N VAL A 240 -4.83 -15.65 15.00
CA VAL A 240 -5.95 -16.32 15.69
C VAL A 240 -5.45 -17.24 16.80
N ALA A 241 -4.39 -18.00 16.57
CA ALA A 241 -3.70 -18.83 17.56
C ALA A 241 -3.18 -18.02 18.76
N SER A 242 -2.66 -16.83 18.48
CA SER A 242 -2.19 -15.88 19.48
C SER A 242 -3.33 -15.33 20.34
N ASN A 243 -4.50 -15.07 19.73
CA ASN A 243 -5.58 -14.28 20.36
C ASN A 243 -6.80 -15.08 20.85
N ARG A 244 -6.98 -16.35 20.46
CA ARG A 244 -8.11 -17.19 20.90
C ARG A 244 -7.67 -18.26 21.91
N PRO A 245 -8.04 -18.15 23.20
CA PRO A 245 -7.74 -19.15 24.21
C PRO A 245 -8.19 -20.55 23.79
N GLY A 246 -7.31 -21.54 23.94
CA GLY A 246 -7.58 -22.95 23.59
C GLY A 246 -7.56 -23.26 22.09
N TYR A 247 -7.23 -22.31 21.21
CA TYR A 247 -7.04 -22.60 19.79
C TYR A 247 -5.76 -23.40 19.56
N VAL A 248 -5.86 -24.55 18.88
CA VAL A 248 -4.72 -25.43 18.60
C VAL A 248 -4.09 -25.05 17.25
N CYS A 249 -3.08 -24.19 17.31
CA CYS A 249 -2.21 -23.85 16.18
C CYS A 249 -1.43 -25.07 15.67
N CYS A 250 -1.19 -25.25 14.37
CA CYS A 250 -1.73 -24.52 13.22
C CYS A 250 -1.88 -25.52 12.06
N THR A 251 -2.86 -25.32 11.19
CA THR A 251 -3.26 -26.27 10.15
C THR A 251 -3.26 -25.69 8.73
N PHE A 252 -3.15 -24.36 8.60
CA PHE A 252 -3.13 -23.69 7.30
C PHE A 252 -1.93 -24.11 6.45
N GLN A 253 -2.17 -24.26 5.14
CA GLN A 253 -1.14 -24.59 4.17
C GLN A 253 -1.06 -23.50 3.09
N GLY A 254 -0.01 -22.68 3.16
CA GLY A 254 0.28 -21.68 2.14
C GLY A 254 0.44 -22.33 0.76
N SER A 255 -0.10 -21.65 -0.24
CA SER A 255 -0.21 -22.20 -1.58
C SER A 255 -0.20 -21.10 -2.64
N PHE A 256 0.11 -21.51 -3.87
CA PHE A 256 0.11 -20.64 -5.05
C PHE A 256 -0.67 -21.34 -6.16
N ALA A 257 -1.48 -20.58 -6.90
CA ALA A 257 -2.43 -21.15 -7.84
C ALA A 257 -2.55 -20.32 -9.12
N LYS A 258 -3.06 -20.98 -10.16
CA LYS A 258 -3.47 -20.37 -11.41
C LYS A 258 -4.96 -20.62 -11.64
N LEU A 259 -5.72 -19.56 -11.84
CA LEU A 259 -7.13 -19.61 -12.25
C LEU A 259 -7.24 -19.26 -13.74
N ASN A 260 -8.28 -19.74 -14.40
CA ASN A 260 -8.70 -19.25 -15.71
C ASN A 260 -9.28 -17.83 -15.59
N LEU A 261 -8.81 -16.91 -16.42
CA LEU A 261 -9.18 -15.49 -16.38
C LEU A 261 -10.68 -15.21 -16.57
N THR A 262 -11.37 -15.97 -17.43
CA THR A 262 -12.77 -15.69 -17.78
C THR A 262 -13.78 -16.57 -17.05
N THR A 263 -13.35 -17.68 -16.44
CA THR A 263 -14.25 -18.61 -15.70
C THR A 263 -13.96 -18.72 -14.21
N GLY A 264 -12.82 -18.23 -13.72
CA GLY A 264 -12.38 -18.42 -12.33
C GLY A 264 -11.92 -19.84 -12.00
N GLN A 265 -12.04 -20.81 -12.92
CA GLN A 265 -11.68 -22.20 -12.65
C GLN A 265 -10.21 -22.33 -12.25
N ILE A 266 -9.95 -22.92 -11.07
CA ILE A 266 -8.59 -23.30 -10.65
C ILE A 266 -8.04 -24.34 -11.65
N LEU A 267 -6.97 -23.97 -12.35
CA LEU A 267 -6.28 -24.82 -13.33
C LEU A 267 -5.22 -25.69 -12.66
N TRP A 268 -4.49 -25.11 -11.70
CA TRP A 268 -3.61 -25.81 -10.78
C TRP A 268 -3.44 -25.03 -9.47
N LYS A 269 -3.07 -25.73 -8.40
CA LYS A 269 -2.75 -25.19 -7.07
C LYS A 269 -1.64 -26.02 -6.45
N THR A 270 -0.55 -25.36 -6.04
CA THR A 270 0.65 -25.99 -5.49
C THR A 270 0.80 -25.58 -4.03
N LEU A 271 1.02 -26.54 -3.13
CA LEU A 271 1.31 -26.29 -1.71
C LEU A 271 2.79 -25.92 -1.53
N MET A 272 3.08 -24.95 -0.67
CA MET A 272 4.44 -24.49 -0.39
C MET A 272 5.18 -25.34 0.69
N LEU A 273 4.55 -26.43 1.11
CA LEU A 273 4.95 -27.29 2.23
C LEU A 273 4.33 -28.69 2.06
N PRO A 274 4.84 -29.73 2.75
CA PRO A 274 4.25 -31.07 2.75
C PRO A 274 2.78 -31.06 3.19
N TYR A 275 1.94 -31.91 2.59
CA TYR A 275 0.52 -31.99 2.94
C TYR A 275 0.34 -32.47 4.40
N ASN A 276 -0.41 -31.71 5.20
CA ASN A 276 -0.51 -31.93 6.64
C ASN A 276 -1.79 -32.69 7.06
N HIS A 277 -2.67 -33.04 6.12
CA HIS A 277 -3.93 -33.74 6.39
C HIS A 277 -4.84 -33.05 7.43
N GLY A 278 -4.73 -31.72 7.60
CA GLY A 278 -5.45 -30.97 8.63
C GLY A 278 -4.95 -31.20 10.05
N ARG A 279 -3.74 -31.75 10.23
CA ARG A 279 -3.16 -32.02 11.55
C ARG A 279 -2.28 -30.85 12.05
N PRO A 280 -2.48 -30.37 13.29
CA PRO A 280 -1.71 -29.26 13.85
C PRO A 280 -0.32 -29.64 14.36
N ASP A 281 0.05 -30.92 14.35
CA ASP A 281 1.37 -31.41 14.77
C ASP A 281 2.34 -31.66 13.59
N LEU A 282 1.92 -31.29 12.38
CA LEU A 282 2.73 -31.32 11.15
C LEU A 282 3.01 -29.88 10.66
N TYR A 283 3.70 -29.75 9.52
CA TYR A 283 4.01 -28.45 8.93
C TYR A 283 2.75 -27.60 8.64
N SER A 284 2.83 -26.31 8.97
CA SER A 284 1.84 -25.29 8.60
C SER A 284 2.51 -23.93 8.35
N GLY A 285 1.75 -22.99 7.78
CA GLY A 285 2.23 -21.66 7.39
C GLY A 285 2.74 -21.61 5.95
N ILE A 286 3.87 -20.93 5.73
CA ILE A 286 4.50 -20.63 4.44
C ILE A 286 3.51 -19.95 3.49
N ALA A 287 2.82 -18.94 4.03
CA ALA A 287 1.89 -18.09 3.30
C ALA A 287 2.57 -17.43 2.09
N VAL A 288 1.81 -17.24 1.00
CA VAL A 288 2.24 -16.47 -0.16
C VAL A 288 1.48 -15.15 -0.14
N TRP A 289 2.07 -14.12 0.50
CA TRP A 289 1.34 -12.95 1.00
C TRP A 289 1.87 -11.58 0.55
N GLY A 290 3.01 -11.55 -0.14
CA GLY A 290 3.75 -10.34 -0.52
C GLY A 290 3.21 -9.62 -1.77
N SER A 291 4.12 -9.12 -2.60
CA SER A 291 3.81 -8.45 -3.88
C SER A 291 3.29 -9.40 -4.95
N ALA A 292 2.78 -8.85 -6.05
CA ALA A 292 2.38 -9.64 -7.21
C ALA A 292 3.52 -10.50 -7.78
N PRO A 293 3.22 -11.72 -8.27
CA PRO A 293 4.22 -12.64 -8.81
C PRO A 293 4.74 -12.18 -10.18
N ALA A 294 6.06 -12.31 -10.42
CA ALA A 294 6.64 -12.00 -11.72
C ALA A 294 6.59 -13.21 -12.67
N ILE A 295 6.52 -12.98 -13.98
CA ILE A 295 6.38 -14.03 -15.00
C ILE A 295 7.43 -13.87 -16.10
N ASP A 296 8.17 -14.93 -16.40
CA ASP A 296 9.03 -15.07 -17.59
C ASP A 296 8.25 -15.86 -18.67
N PRO A 297 7.69 -15.18 -19.69
CA PRO A 297 6.92 -15.83 -20.76
C PRO A 297 7.81 -16.63 -21.73
N ILE A 298 9.12 -16.39 -21.76
CA ILE A 298 10.06 -17.08 -22.66
C ILE A 298 10.43 -18.45 -22.07
N LYS A 299 10.55 -18.53 -20.74
CA LYS A 299 10.80 -19.79 -20.02
C LYS A 299 9.53 -20.53 -19.62
N GLY A 300 8.39 -19.85 -19.57
CA GLY A 300 7.15 -20.42 -19.03
C GLY A 300 7.20 -20.56 -17.52
N LEU A 301 7.83 -19.60 -16.82
CA LEU A 301 8.03 -19.64 -15.38
C LEU A 301 7.36 -18.46 -14.68
N VAL A 302 6.82 -18.71 -13.48
CA VAL A 302 6.30 -17.70 -12.55
C VAL A 302 7.08 -17.75 -11.25
N TYR A 303 7.40 -16.59 -10.67
CA TYR A 303 8.32 -16.44 -9.55
C TYR A 303 7.63 -15.79 -8.36
N ILE A 304 7.87 -16.35 -7.17
CA ILE A 304 7.23 -15.95 -5.91
C ILE A 304 8.24 -15.88 -4.76
N GLY A 305 7.89 -15.13 -3.72
CA GLY A 305 8.48 -15.19 -2.39
C GLY A 305 7.53 -15.89 -1.42
N THR A 306 8.06 -16.61 -0.43
CA THR A 306 7.28 -17.35 0.58
C THR A 306 7.54 -16.91 2.02
N GLY A 307 6.53 -17.18 2.86
CA GLY A 307 6.52 -16.94 4.29
C GLY A 307 7.35 -17.91 5.14
N ASN A 308 7.37 -17.60 6.44
CA ASN A 308 7.83 -18.43 7.55
C ASN A 308 6.90 -19.64 7.80
N ASN A 309 7.34 -20.62 8.59
CA ASN A 309 6.45 -21.65 9.12
C ASN A 309 5.61 -21.08 10.28
N TYR A 310 4.38 -21.59 10.45
CA TYR A 310 3.56 -21.32 11.64
C TYR A 310 3.74 -22.43 12.69
N ARG A 311 4.04 -23.65 12.23
CA ARG A 311 4.44 -24.79 13.04
C ARG A 311 5.21 -25.80 12.20
N VAL A 312 6.10 -26.53 12.86
CA VAL A 312 6.90 -27.64 12.32
C VAL A 312 6.74 -28.90 13.18
N PRO A 313 6.99 -30.11 12.64
CA PRO A 313 7.01 -31.36 13.41
C PRO A 313 8.05 -31.34 14.55
N SER A 314 7.78 -32.02 15.66
CA SER A 314 8.66 -32.00 16.85
C SER A 314 10.03 -32.65 16.61
N ASP A 315 10.11 -33.69 15.78
CA ASP A 315 11.36 -34.33 15.38
C ASP A 315 12.24 -33.40 14.51
N VAL A 316 11.61 -32.50 13.76
CA VAL A 316 12.31 -31.43 13.01
C VAL A 316 12.87 -30.38 13.98
N VAL A 317 12.11 -29.97 15.02
CA VAL A 317 12.61 -29.07 16.08
C VAL A 317 13.81 -29.68 16.80
N ASP A 318 13.72 -30.95 17.22
CA ASP A 318 14.80 -31.66 17.90
C ASP A 318 16.06 -31.75 17.02
N CYS A 319 15.88 -32.02 15.72
CA CYS A 319 16.97 -32.05 14.74
C CYS A 319 17.62 -30.66 14.55
N VAL A 320 16.81 -29.62 14.31
CA VAL A 320 17.29 -28.24 14.09
C VAL A 320 18.01 -27.69 15.33
N THR A 321 17.52 -28.03 16.53
CA THR A 321 18.12 -27.64 17.81
C THR A 321 19.45 -28.37 18.06
N SER A 322 19.55 -29.64 17.65
CA SER A 322 20.77 -30.46 17.78
C SER A 322 21.83 -30.19 16.70
N ALA A 323 21.42 -29.61 15.56
CA ALA A 323 22.27 -29.38 14.40
C ALA A 323 23.33 -28.28 14.65
N ARG A 324 24.59 -28.60 14.35
CA ARG A 324 25.75 -27.73 14.63
C ARG A 324 26.05 -26.71 13.54
N THR A 325 25.55 -26.92 12.32
CA THR A 325 25.80 -26.05 11.16
C THR A 325 24.49 -25.66 10.48
N THR A 326 24.49 -24.51 9.79
CA THR A 326 23.35 -24.07 8.97
C THR A 326 22.99 -25.10 7.90
N GLU A 327 23.99 -25.78 7.31
CA GLU A 327 23.79 -26.84 6.33
C GLU A 327 23.06 -28.04 6.92
N ASP A 328 23.39 -28.44 8.16
CA ASP A 328 22.72 -29.54 8.84
C ASP A 328 21.28 -29.17 9.24
N LYS A 329 21.02 -27.92 9.63
CA LYS A 329 19.65 -27.43 9.84
C LYS A 329 18.79 -27.52 8.57
N PHE A 330 19.36 -27.19 7.40
CA PHE A 330 18.67 -27.37 6.11
C PHE A 330 18.38 -28.84 5.76
N LYS A 331 19.12 -29.81 6.32
CA LYS A 331 18.89 -31.26 6.14
C LYS A 331 17.80 -31.81 7.07
N CYS A 332 17.51 -31.14 8.18
CA CYS A 332 16.39 -31.47 9.07
C CYS A 332 15.01 -31.16 8.44
N GLN A 333 14.96 -30.16 7.55
CA GLN A 333 13.73 -29.71 6.90
C GLN A 333 13.35 -30.62 5.73
N ASP A 334 12.05 -30.86 5.53
CA ASP A 334 11.56 -31.53 4.32
C ASP A 334 11.99 -30.73 3.07
N PRO A 335 12.46 -31.36 1.97
CA PRO A 335 12.84 -30.65 0.75
C PRO A 335 11.72 -29.81 0.11
N LYS A 336 10.45 -30.14 0.38
CA LYS A 336 9.25 -29.40 -0.04
C LYS A 336 8.80 -28.35 0.96
N ASN A 337 9.44 -28.23 2.13
CA ASN A 337 9.20 -27.12 3.06
C ASN A 337 9.93 -25.87 2.51
N TYR A 338 9.23 -25.08 1.69
CA TYR A 338 9.79 -23.91 1.00
C TYR A 338 9.76 -22.65 1.87
N ILE A 339 10.23 -22.78 3.11
CA ILE A 339 10.34 -21.70 4.08
C ILE A 339 11.27 -20.58 3.58
N ASN A 340 10.85 -19.32 3.75
CA ASN A 340 11.62 -18.11 3.45
C ASN A 340 12.40 -18.21 2.12
N ALA A 341 11.69 -18.48 1.03
CA ALA A 341 12.29 -18.85 -0.24
C ALA A 341 11.88 -17.94 -1.39
N ILE A 342 12.76 -17.85 -2.38
CA ILE A 342 12.40 -17.44 -3.74
C ILE A 342 12.22 -18.72 -4.56
N LEU A 343 11.12 -18.84 -5.29
CA LEU A 343 10.80 -20.01 -6.12
C LEU A 343 10.58 -19.62 -7.58
N ALA A 344 10.74 -20.60 -8.47
CA ALA A 344 10.17 -20.60 -9.81
C ALA A 344 9.26 -21.83 -10.00
N LEU A 345 8.07 -21.61 -10.55
CA LEU A 345 7.09 -22.65 -10.87
C LEU A 345 6.76 -22.61 -12.37
N ASP A 346 6.46 -23.77 -12.98
CA ASP A 346 6.01 -23.83 -14.38
C ASP A 346 4.57 -23.31 -14.52
N ILE A 347 4.33 -22.41 -15.48
CA ILE A 347 3.03 -21.74 -15.64
C ILE A 347 1.90 -22.67 -16.10
N ASN A 348 2.20 -23.86 -16.61
CA ASN A 348 1.24 -24.79 -17.19
C ASN A 348 0.69 -25.77 -16.16
N ASN A 349 1.51 -26.23 -15.21
CA ASN A 349 1.13 -27.24 -14.23
C ASN A 349 1.41 -26.89 -12.76
N GLY A 350 2.16 -25.81 -12.48
CA GLY A 350 2.49 -25.39 -11.12
C GLY A 350 3.63 -26.18 -10.46
N ASP A 351 4.38 -27.01 -11.19
CA ASP A 351 5.54 -27.73 -10.64
C ASP A 351 6.64 -26.74 -10.24
N VAL A 352 7.21 -26.90 -9.04
CA VAL A 352 8.37 -26.13 -8.59
C VAL A 352 9.61 -26.60 -9.36
N ILE A 353 10.18 -25.70 -10.17
CA ILE A 353 11.35 -25.97 -11.01
C ILE A 353 12.65 -25.75 -10.23
N TRP A 354 12.67 -24.72 -9.38
CA TRP A 354 13.73 -24.50 -8.39
C TRP A 354 13.21 -23.67 -7.21
N ALA A 355 13.86 -23.81 -6.06
CA ALA A 355 13.62 -22.99 -4.87
C ALA A 355 14.95 -22.66 -4.18
N VAL A 356 15.11 -21.40 -3.75
CA VAL A 356 16.24 -20.90 -2.97
C VAL A 356 15.74 -20.52 -1.59
N ARG A 357 15.86 -21.43 -0.62
CA ARG A 357 15.52 -21.21 0.79
C ARG A 357 16.65 -20.40 1.45
N THR A 358 16.31 -19.28 2.09
CA THR A 358 17.31 -18.35 2.65
C THR A 358 17.57 -18.53 4.14
N SER A 359 16.66 -19.18 4.86
CA SER A 359 16.82 -19.60 6.26
C SER A 359 16.45 -21.08 6.42
N PRO A 360 17.08 -21.83 7.35
CA PRO A 360 16.79 -23.24 7.58
C PRO A 360 15.70 -23.50 8.64
N SER A 361 15.23 -22.46 9.31
CA SER A 361 14.27 -22.50 10.42
C SER A 361 13.77 -21.08 10.69
N ASP A 362 12.46 -20.88 10.68
CA ASP A 362 11.79 -19.63 11.01
C ASP A 362 10.33 -19.96 11.31
N ASP A 363 10.05 -20.27 12.58
CA ASP A 363 8.75 -20.72 13.05
C ASP A 363 7.97 -19.55 13.68
N TRP A 364 8.30 -18.33 13.26
CA TRP A 364 7.86 -17.08 13.88
C TRP A 364 6.37 -16.89 13.65
N ILE A 365 5.63 -16.41 14.65
CA ILE A 365 4.21 -16.06 14.52
C ILE A 365 3.92 -14.77 15.27
N VAL A 366 2.73 -14.19 15.07
CA VAL A 366 2.27 -12.93 15.71
C VAL A 366 2.50 -12.85 17.24
N SER A 367 2.46 -13.95 17.98
CA SER A 367 2.74 -13.96 19.43
C SER A 367 4.20 -13.69 19.79
N CYS A 368 5.11 -13.77 18.83
CA CYS A 368 6.53 -13.45 18.96
C CYS A 368 6.82 -11.94 18.80
N ILE A 369 5.81 -11.09 18.54
CA ILE A 369 5.97 -9.63 18.52
C ILE A 369 6.26 -9.12 19.95
N PRO A 370 7.40 -8.45 20.20
CA PRO A 370 7.73 -7.95 21.53
C PRO A 370 6.67 -6.99 22.09
N GLY A 371 6.22 -7.23 23.33
CA GLY A 371 5.20 -6.42 23.99
C GLY A 371 3.76 -6.72 23.58
N PHE A 372 3.52 -7.63 22.64
CA PHE A 372 2.17 -8.05 22.24
C PHE A 372 1.58 -9.00 23.30
N ILE A 373 0.72 -8.49 24.18
CA ILE A 373 0.10 -9.29 25.25
C ILE A 373 -0.93 -10.25 24.65
N THR A 374 -0.56 -11.51 24.49
CA THR A 374 -1.47 -12.56 24.04
C THR A 374 -2.25 -13.18 25.21
N PRO A 375 -3.55 -13.50 25.04
CA PRO A 375 -4.30 -14.36 25.97
C PRO A 375 -3.75 -15.79 26.13
N ASN A 376 -2.81 -16.19 25.28
CA ASN A 376 -2.21 -17.53 25.23
C ASN A 376 -0.68 -17.45 25.45
N PRO A 377 -0.20 -17.17 26.69
CA PRO A 377 1.23 -17.01 26.97
C PRO A 377 2.01 -18.30 26.70
N GLY A 378 3.19 -18.18 26.07
CA GLY A 378 3.99 -19.32 25.61
C GLY A 378 3.54 -19.90 24.27
N SER A 379 2.73 -19.17 23.48
CA SER A 379 2.33 -19.57 22.13
C SER A 379 3.39 -19.31 21.05
N CYS A 380 4.37 -18.44 21.30
CA CYS A 380 5.51 -18.24 20.40
C CYS A 380 6.39 -19.51 20.42
N PRO A 381 6.71 -20.14 19.27
CA PRO A 381 7.56 -21.32 19.23
C PRO A 381 8.97 -21.08 19.78
N GLU A 382 9.62 -22.14 20.26
CA GLU A 382 10.99 -22.09 20.76
C GLU A 382 11.84 -23.18 20.07
N PRO A 383 12.86 -22.82 19.27
CA PRO A 383 13.26 -21.46 18.89
C PRO A 383 12.31 -20.82 17.86
N ALA A 384 11.91 -19.55 18.09
CA ALA A 384 10.96 -18.86 17.22
C ALA A 384 11.47 -18.60 15.79
N GLY A 385 12.77 -18.41 15.60
CA GLY A 385 13.29 -17.78 14.39
C GLY A 385 13.37 -16.25 14.51
N LEU A 386 13.40 -15.55 13.37
CA LEU A 386 13.75 -14.13 13.29
C LEU A 386 12.81 -13.30 12.40
N ASP A 387 11.76 -13.91 11.82
CA ASP A 387 10.85 -13.28 10.86
C ASP A 387 11.60 -12.75 9.62
N TYR A 388 12.31 -13.64 8.94
CA TYR A 388 13.20 -13.33 7.80
C TYR A 388 12.60 -13.75 6.45
N ASP A 389 11.28 -13.78 6.37
CA ASP A 389 10.54 -14.24 5.20
C ASP A 389 10.51 -13.21 4.05
N PHE A 390 9.95 -13.63 2.91
CA PHE A 390 9.81 -12.76 1.75
C PHE A 390 8.43 -12.09 1.72
N GLY A 391 8.34 -10.95 2.42
CA GLY A 391 7.19 -10.03 2.33
C GLY A 391 7.01 -9.35 0.96
N GLN A 392 7.75 -9.76 -0.08
CA GLN A 392 7.57 -9.40 -1.49
C GLN A 392 7.95 -10.57 -2.40
N ALA A 393 7.26 -10.73 -3.53
CA ALA A 393 7.74 -11.59 -4.60
C ALA A 393 8.87 -10.88 -5.38
N PRO A 394 9.76 -11.63 -6.05
CA PRO A 394 10.84 -11.01 -6.82
C PRO A 394 10.31 -10.19 -7.99
N LEU A 395 11.08 -9.18 -8.38
CA LEU A 395 10.98 -8.57 -9.71
C LEU A 395 11.94 -9.28 -10.68
N LEU A 396 11.60 -9.25 -11.97
CA LEU A 396 12.47 -9.77 -13.04
C LEU A 396 13.18 -8.64 -13.76
N VAL A 397 14.50 -8.73 -13.89
CA VAL A 397 15.30 -7.72 -14.58
C VAL A 397 16.53 -8.32 -15.25
N LYS A 398 16.99 -7.70 -16.34
CA LYS A 398 18.12 -8.18 -17.16
C LYS A 398 19.43 -7.51 -16.71
N ALA A 399 20.38 -8.32 -16.22
CA ALA A 399 21.71 -7.85 -15.85
C ALA A 399 22.68 -7.92 -17.05
N CYS A 400 22.58 -6.97 -17.97
CA CYS A 400 23.42 -6.94 -19.18
C CYS A 400 24.83 -6.39 -18.91
N ASN A 401 25.86 -7.21 -19.09
CA ASN A 401 27.25 -6.80 -19.23
C ASN A 401 27.76 -7.05 -20.67
N LYS A 402 29.04 -6.77 -20.95
CA LYS A 402 29.63 -6.90 -22.30
C LYS A 402 29.63 -8.33 -22.88
N THR A 403 29.44 -9.36 -22.04
CA THR A 403 29.61 -10.78 -22.39
C THR A 403 28.36 -11.63 -22.16
N SER A 404 27.45 -11.18 -21.30
CA SER A 404 26.27 -11.94 -20.88
C SER A 404 25.15 -11.01 -20.45
N CYS A 405 23.91 -11.43 -20.65
CA CYS A 405 22.74 -10.74 -20.09
C CYS A 405 21.75 -11.75 -19.49
N PRO A 406 22.05 -12.34 -18.31
CA PRO A 406 21.10 -13.16 -17.59
C PRO A 406 19.86 -12.37 -17.16
N LEU A 407 18.71 -13.04 -17.15
CA LEU A 407 17.53 -12.60 -16.41
C LEU A 407 17.73 -12.96 -14.93
N LEU A 408 17.55 -12.00 -14.04
CA LEU A 408 17.61 -12.15 -12.60
C LEU A 408 16.21 -12.00 -11.99
N ALA A 409 15.89 -12.83 -11.01
CA ALA A 409 14.81 -12.64 -10.07
C ALA A 409 15.41 -12.01 -8.81
N ILE A 410 14.97 -10.80 -8.44
CA ILE A 410 15.54 -10.03 -7.32
C ILE A 410 14.45 -9.70 -6.29
N ALA A 411 14.68 -10.08 -5.03
CA ALA A 411 13.82 -9.73 -3.90
C ALA A 411 14.67 -9.40 -2.66
N THR A 412 14.17 -8.53 -1.78
CA THR A 412 14.75 -8.28 -0.46
C THR A 412 13.84 -8.84 0.61
N ALA A 413 14.40 -9.64 1.51
CA ALA A 413 13.67 -10.28 2.60
C ALA A 413 13.45 -9.33 3.79
N LYS A 414 12.62 -9.72 4.75
CA LYS A 414 12.49 -9.03 6.04
C LYS A 414 13.80 -8.97 6.84
N SER A 415 14.79 -9.81 6.53
CA SER A 415 16.15 -9.69 7.07
C SER A 415 16.91 -8.44 6.61
N GLY A 416 16.42 -7.73 5.59
CA GLY A 416 17.12 -6.62 4.94
C GLY A 416 18.18 -7.06 3.92
N ILE A 417 18.33 -8.37 3.70
CA ILE A 417 19.23 -8.90 2.67
C ILE A 417 18.49 -8.96 1.33
N ALA A 418 19.07 -8.31 0.31
CA ALA A 418 18.68 -8.40 -1.09
C ALA A 418 19.33 -9.63 -1.74
N TRP A 419 18.53 -10.42 -2.45
CA TRP A 419 18.95 -11.65 -3.12
C TRP A 419 18.67 -11.53 -4.61
N ALA A 420 19.72 -11.61 -5.44
CA ALA A 420 19.58 -11.74 -6.88
C ALA A 420 19.86 -13.18 -7.30
N ILE A 421 18.87 -13.83 -7.92
CA ILE A 421 18.92 -15.22 -8.36
C ILE A 421 18.87 -15.26 -9.89
N ASN A 422 19.70 -16.08 -10.52
CA ASN A 422 19.59 -16.36 -11.95
C ASN A 422 18.26 -17.07 -12.24
N ALA A 423 17.32 -16.36 -12.87
CA ALA A 423 15.92 -16.79 -13.00
C ALA A 423 15.76 -18.15 -13.70
N ALA A 424 16.64 -18.46 -14.65
CA ALA A 424 16.61 -19.70 -15.41
C ALA A 424 17.20 -20.92 -14.68
N THR A 425 17.91 -20.75 -13.56
CA THR A 425 18.70 -21.84 -12.93
C THR A 425 18.61 -21.94 -11.41
N GLY A 426 18.01 -20.95 -10.72
CA GLY A 426 17.96 -20.91 -9.26
C GLY A 426 19.31 -20.67 -8.58
N LYS A 427 20.37 -20.39 -9.34
CA LYS A 427 21.69 -20.07 -8.77
C LYS A 427 21.71 -18.64 -8.25
N ILE A 428 22.15 -18.46 -7.00
CA ILE A 428 22.48 -17.14 -6.45
C ILE A 428 23.50 -16.45 -7.37
N TYR A 429 23.21 -15.21 -7.72
CA TYR A 429 24.04 -14.35 -8.57
C TYR A 429 24.81 -13.34 -7.70
N TRP A 430 24.12 -12.67 -6.76
CA TRP A 430 24.74 -11.93 -5.64
C TRP A 430 23.77 -11.83 -4.46
N THR A 431 24.29 -11.47 -3.28
CA THR A 431 23.51 -11.13 -2.07
C THR A 431 24.11 -9.91 -1.39
N VAL A 432 23.27 -8.99 -0.90
CA VAL A 432 23.69 -7.69 -0.36
C VAL A 432 22.88 -7.38 0.89
N GLU A 433 23.52 -6.97 1.98
CA GLU A 433 22.80 -6.41 3.13
C GLU A 433 22.38 -4.97 2.77
N ALA A 434 21.11 -4.80 2.38
CA ALA A 434 20.54 -3.51 1.98
C ALA A 434 20.09 -2.66 3.18
N GLY A 435 20.09 -3.22 4.39
CA GLY A 435 19.79 -2.54 5.65
C GLY A 435 19.46 -3.53 6.78
N PRO A 436 19.17 -3.03 7.99
CA PRO A 436 18.78 -3.89 9.11
C PRO A 436 17.43 -4.55 8.88
N GLY A 437 17.29 -5.80 9.32
CA GLY A 437 16.02 -6.52 9.38
C GLY A 437 15.13 -6.12 10.57
N GLY A 438 13.94 -6.72 10.64
CA GLY A 438 12.99 -6.56 11.75
C GLY A 438 11.60 -7.14 11.44
N THR A 439 10.66 -7.01 12.38
CA THR A 439 9.29 -7.57 12.28
C THR A 439 8.40 -6.91 11.21
N THR A 440 8.62 -5.63 10.89
CA THR A 440 8.07 -5.02 9.65
C THR A 440 9.15 -4.89 8.56
N GLY A 441 10.15 -5.77 8.66
CA GLY A 441 11.22 -5.99 7.71
C GLY A 441 12.33 -4.95 7.68
N GLY A 442 13.45 -5.40 7.12
CA GLY A 442 14.26 -4.58 6.24
C GLY A 442 13.37 -4.14 5.08
N SER A 443 13.09 -4.99 4.09
CA SER A 443 12.15 -4.62 3.01
C SER A 443 10.91 -5.51 2.98
N MET A 444 9.75 -4.92 2.65
CA MET A 444 8.48 -5.61 2.44
C MET A 444 7.65 -4.93 1.34
N PHE A 445 6.61 -5.63 0.89
CA PHE A 445 5.60 -5.24 -0.10
C PHE A 445 6.08 -4.94 -1.52
N GLY A 446 7.23 -4.32 -1.79
CA GLY A 446 7.72 -4.20 -3.17
C GLY A 446 8.91 -3.27 -3.41
N SER A 447 9.64 -3.59 -4.48
CA SER A 447 10.83 -2.88 -4.96
C SER A 447 10.62 -2.40 -6.40
N ALA A 448 11.49 -1.52 -6.90
CA ALA A 448 11.44 -1.02 -8.28
C ALA A 448 12.79 -1.13 -9.01
N THR A 449 12.79 -0.93 -10.33
CA THR A 449 14.04 -0.84 -11.10
C THR A 449 13.95 0.06 -12.34
N ASP A 450 15.04 0.78 -12.64
CA ASP A 450 15.26 1.51 -13.90
C ASP A 450 15.90 0.64 -15.01
N GLY A 451 16.08 -0.67 -14.75
CA GLY A 451 16.78 -1.62 -15.61
C GLY A 451 18.30 -1.70 -15.40
N LYS A 452 18.87 -0.86 -14.53
CA LYS A 452 20.30 -0.84 -14.15
C LYS A 452 20.50 -0.93 -12.63
N ARG A 453 19.60 -0.29 -11.89
CA ARG A 453 19.55 -0.16 -10.44
C ARG A 453 18.31 -0.87 -9.90
N TYR A 454 18.46 -1.53 -8.78
CA TYR A 454 17.39 -2.09 -7.96
C TYR A 454 17.16 -1.14 -6.78
N PHE A 455 15.96 -0.60 -6.66
CA PHE A 455 15.57 0.34 -5.62
C PHE A 455 14.72 -0.35 -4.56
N VAL A 456 15.15 -0.27 -3.31
CA VAL A 456 14.52 -0.99 -2.20
C VAL A 456 14.36 -0.08 -0.99
N SER A 457 13.14 -0.06 -0.44
CA SER A 457 12.82 0.60 0.82
C SER A 457 13.18 -0.29 2.00
N ILE A 458 13.76 0.32 3.03
CA ILE A 458 14.13 -0.29 4.31
C ILE A 458 13.25 0.32 5.40
N SER A 459 12.44 -0.47 6.11
CA SER A 459 11.54 0.01 7.16
C SER A 459 12.29 0.40 8.44
N ASN A 460 13.21 -0.47 8.90
CA ASN A 460 13.96 -0.32 10.16
C ASN A 460 13.05 -0.11 11.41
N SER A 461 12.00 -0.91 11.57
CA SER A 461 11.03 -0.77 12.67
C SER A 461 11.61 -0.98 14.06
N SER A 462 12.65 -1.80 14.20
CA SER A 462 13.36 -1.97 15.48
C SER A 462 14.21 -0.76 15.87
N LYS A 463 14.22 0.33 15.07
CA LYS A 463 15.00 1.55 15.29
C LYS A 463 16.50 1.29 15.49
N ASN A 464 17.01 0.27 14.81
CA ASN A 464 18.43 -0.09 14.83
C ASN A 464 19.25 1.08 14.26
N LEU A 465 20.45 1.31 14.80
CA LEU A 465 21.36 2.30 14.24
C LEU A 465 21.91 1.78 12.91
N TYR A 466 21.37 2.29 11.81
CA TYR A 466 21.79 1.91 10.47
C TYR A 466 22.86 2.89 9.98
N MET A 467 24.11 2.42 9.85
CA MET A 467 25.22 3.17 9.25
C MET A 467 25.21 3.03 7.73
N PHE A 468 25.30 4.14 6.99
CA PHE A 468 25.41 4.10 5.53
C PHE A 468 26.86 3.96 5.08
N VAL A 469 27.08 3.09 4.08
CA VAL A 469 28.36 2.93 3.39
C VAL A 469 28.51 3.91 2.23
N ARG A 470 27.39 4.37 1.64
CA ARG A 470 27.30 5.40 0.61
C ARG A 470 26.09 6.32 0.83
N PRO A 471 26.11 7.20 1.84
CA PRO A 471 25.07 8.22 1.99
C PRO A 471 24.98 9.09 0.71
N SER A 472 23.76 9.40 0.27
CA SER A 472 23.52 10.43 -0.74
C SER A 472 23.89 11.83 -0.19
N ARG A 473 24.02 12.82 -1.08
CA ARG A 473 24.74 14.09 -0.81
C ARG A 473 24.24 14.84 0.43
N TYR A 474 22.94 14.77 0.70
CA TYR A 474 22.27 15.49 1.79
C TYR A 474 21.77 14.56 2.90
N SER A 475 22.01 13.25 2.81
CA SER A 475 21.60 12.30 3.84
C SER A 475 22.59 12.29 5.00
N PRO A 476 22.14 12.11 6.26
CA PRO A 476 23.05 11.83 7.36
C PRO A 476 23.81 10.52 7.10
N PRO A 477 25.02 10.33 7.68
CA PRO A 477 25.79 9.10 7.54
C PRO A 477 25.16 7.87 8.24
N SER A 478 24.07 8.07 8.97
CA SER A 478 23.34 7.03 9.68
C SER A 478 21.90 7.46 10.00
N THR A 479 21.00 6.49 10.18
CA THR A 479 19.59 6.72 10.55
C THR A 479 19.10 5.72 11.62
N ARG A 480 18.00 6.05 12.29
CA ARG A 480 17.19 5.08 13.06
C ARG A 480 15.82 4.85 12.46
N GLY A 481 15.34 5.75 11.60
CA GLY A 481 14.23 5.53 10.70
C GLY A 481 14.57 4.62 9.52
N GLY A 482 13.64 4.57 8.59
CA GLY A 482 13.80 3.89 7.31
C GLY A 482 14.76 4.59 6.37
N ALA A 483 14.99 3.97 5.22
CA ALA A 483 15.83 4.49 4.15
C ALA A 483 15.36 3.97 2.77
N LEU A 484 15.76 4.66 1.70
CA LEU A 484 15.74 4.11 0.34
C LEU A 484 17.19 3.80 -0.09
N VAL A 485 17.38 2.67 -0.76
CA VAL A 485 18.71 2.19 -1.18
C VAL A 485 18.68 1.81 -2.67
N ALA A 486 19.72 2.21 -3.41
CA ALA A 486 19.95 1.76 -4.78
C ALA A 486 21.14 0.80 -4.86
N ILE A 487 20.93 -0.33 -5.54
CA ILE A 487 21.91 -1.40 -5.74
C ILE A 487 22.12 -1.60 -7.25
N ASP A 488 23.36 -1.69 -7.72
CA ASP A 488 23.65 -2.04 -9.11
C ASP A 488 23.26 -3.50 -9.39
N ILE A 489 22.41 -3.71 -10.40
CA ILE A 489 21.84 -5.03 -10.72
C ILE A 489 22.90 -6.04 -11.21
N SER A 490 23.98 -5.57 -11.80
CA SER A 490 25.00 -6.45 -12.40
C SER A 490 26.05 -6.92 -11.41
N THR A 491 26.25 -6.19 -10.31
CA THR A 491 27.35 -6.39 -9.35
C THR A 491 26.88 -6.63 -7.91
N GLY A 492 25.74 -6.07 -7.51
CA GLY A 492 25.34 -5.99 -6.10
C GLY A 492 25.96 -4.80 -5.35
N ASP A 493 26.69 -3.90 -6.01
CA ASP A 493 27.26 -2.74 -5.32
C ASP A 493 26.16 -1.76 -4.89
N ILE A 494 26.13 -1.39 -3.60
CA ILE A 494 25.32 -0.26 -3.12
C ILE A 494 25.86 1.01 -3.79
N LEU A 495 24.99 1.72 -4.50
CA LEU A 495 25.30 2.95 -5.22
C LEU A 495 25.10 4.18 -4.33
N TRP A 496 23.94 4.26 -3.68
CA TRP A 496 23.58 5.31 -2.73
C TRP A 496 22.53 4.81 -1.71
N GLN A 497 22.47 5.49 -0.57
CA GLN A 497 21.54 5.27 0.54
C GLN A 497 21.01 6.63 1.01
N THR A 498 19.69 6.77 1.14
CA THR A 498 19.03 7.99 1.61
C THR A 498 18.10 7.67 2.77
N ALA A 499 18.42 8.19 3.96
CA ALA A 499 17.55 8.11 5.14
C ALA A 499 16.20 8.80 4.89
N ASN A 500 15.14 8.27 5.49
CA ASN A 500 13.86 8.98 5.62
C ASN A 500 14.06 10.26 6.45
N PRO A 501 13.83 11.47 5.90
CA PRO A 501 14.04 12.74 6.61
C PRO A 501 13.23 12.88 7.90
N THR A 502 12.14 12.13 8.03
CA THR A 502 11.24 12.15 9.20
C THR A 502 11.67 11.22 10.33
N ASP A 503 12.74 10.43 10.15
CA ASP A 503 13.16 9.30 11.02
C ASP A 503 12.06 8.24 11.27
N ALA A 504 10.97 8.27 10.49
CA ALA A 504 9.90 7.27 10.52
C ALA A 504 10.24 6.04 9.65
N GLU A 505 9.42 4.98 9.78
CA GLU A 505 9.56 3.77 8.96
C GLU A 505 9.18 4.00 7.50
N SER A 506 9.79 3.23 6.60
CA SER A 506 9.54 3.28 5.15
C SER A 506 9.23 1.88 4.61
N GLN A 507 7.96 1.47 4.75
CA GLN A 507 7.47 0.13 4.38
C GLN A 507 6.67 0.12 3.06
N ALA A 508 6.42 1.28 2.44
CA ALA A 508 5.66 1.36 1.19
C ALA A 508 6.47 0.75 0.02
N PRO A 509 5.80 0.09 -0.95
CA PRO A 509 6.43 -0.30 -2.20
C PRO A 509 7.05 0.89 -2.93
N VAL A 510 8.25 0.69 -3.45
CA VAL A 510 8.95 1.70 -4.27
C VAL A 510 8.37 1.71 -5.69
N SER A 511 8.37 2.87 -6.36
CA SER A 511 8.04 2.98 -7.79
C SER A 511 9.07 3.84 -8.52
N TYR A 512 9.33 3.54 -9.79
CA TYR A 512 10.25 4.29 -10.64
C TYR A 512 9.53 4.83 -11.89
N ALA A 513 9.86 6.06 -12.29
CA ALA A 513 9.40 6.69 -13.51
C ALA A 513 10.46 7.69 -14.01
N ASN A 514 10.92 7.57 -15.26
CA ASN A 514 11.69 8.60 -15.98
C ASN A 514 12.80 9.33 -15.17
N GLY A 515 13.67 8.59 -14.49
CA GLY A 515 14.77 9.15 -13.69
C GLY A 515 14.41 9.55 -12.26
N VAL A 516 13.13 9.41 -11.86
CA VAL A 516 12.63 9.67 -10.50
C VAL A 516 12.24 8.35 -9.83
N VAL A 517 12.58 8.20 -8.55
CA VAL A 517 12.17 7.08 -7.70
C VAL A 517 11.37 7.59 -6.50
N TRP A 518 10.23 6.93 -6.23
CA TRP A 518 9.24 7.36 -5.24
C TRP A 518 9.12 6.34 -4.10
N TYR A 519 9.05 6.83 -2.86
CA TYR A 519 8.74 5.99 -1.69
C TYR A 519 7.93 6.74 -0.62
N GLY A 520 7.10 5.99 0.11
CA GLY A 520 6.25 6.49 1.18
C GLY A 520 6.86 6.37 2.58
N SER A 521 6.52 7.33 3.43
CA SER A 521 6.88 7.40 4.84
C SER A 521 5.68 7.12 5.75
N ARG A 522 5.92 6.39 6.85
CA ARG A 522 4.94 6.12 7.91
C ARG A 522 4.96 7.12 9.05
N ASP A 523 5.51 8.31 8.83
CA ASP A 523 5.34 9.41 9.77
C ASP A 523 3.86 9.82 9.89
N ASN A 524 3.58 10.65 10.88
CA ASN A 524 2.21 11.03 11.23
C ASN A 524 1.57 12.00 10.22
N SER A 525 2.38 12.75 9.46
CA SER A 525 1.91 13.64 8.41
C SER A 525 1.78 12.93 7.06
N GLY A 526 2.46 11.79 6.89
CA GLY A 526 2.35 10.93 5.71
C GLY A 526 3.10 11.52 4.51
N HIS A 527 4.42 11.60 4.63
CA HIS A 527 5.26 12.11 3.55
C HIS A 527 5.40 11.08 2.41
N LEU A 528 5.34 11.57 1.18
CA LEU A 528 5.73 10.87 -0.04
C LEU A 528 6.92 11.61 -0.64
N PHE A 529 8.03 10.91 -0.86
CA PHE A 529 9.28 11.51 -1.35
C PHE A 529 9.58 11.08 -2.78
N ALA A 530 10.07 12.02 -3.59
CA ALA A 530 10.59 11.78 -4.93
C ALA A 530 12.09 12.09 -4.97
N LEU A 531 12.89 11.10 -5.39
CA LEU A 531 14.34 11.17 -5.40
C LEU A 531 14.89 11.04 -6.82
N ASN A 532 16.03 11.66 -7.09
CA ASN A 532 16.81 11.41 -8.29
C ASN A 532 17.31 9.95 -8.27
N ALA A 533 16.96 9.15 -9.27
CA ALA A 533 17.31 7.73 -9.35
C ALA A 533 18.83 7.47 -9.45
N GLU A 534 19.60 8.43 -9.95
CA GLU A 534 21.05 8.33 -10.11
C GLU A 534 21.84 8.72 -8.86
N THR A 535 21.43 9.79 -8.16
CA THR A 535 22.18 10.32 -7.00
C THR A 535 21.59 9.99 -5.63
N GLY A 536 20.30 9.63 -5.57
CA GLY A 536 19.55 9.47 -4.31
C GLY A 536 19.15 10.78 -3.64
N ASP A 537 19.39 11.93 -4.28
CA ASP A 537 19.00 13.23 -3.73
C ASP A 537 17.48 13.41 -3.76
N ILE A 538 16.91 13.91 -2.67
CA ILE A 538 15.48 14.24 -2.59
C ILE A 538 15.22 15.51 -3.42
N LEU A 539 14.30 15.40 -4.38
CA LEU A 539 13.91 16.46 -5.29
C LEU A 539 12.60 17.12 -4.88
N PHE A 540 11.65 16.32 -4.39
CA PHE A 540 10.31 16.75 -4.01
C PHE A 540 9.78 15.95 -2.82
N GLU A 541 8.93 16.58 -2.02
CA GLU A 541 8.20 15.98 -0.91
C GLU A 541 6.74 16.43 -0.93
N PHE A 542 5.82 15.52 -0.63
CA PHE A 542 4.39 15.79 -0.54
C PHE A 542 3.80 15.21 0.75
N VAL A 543 2.80 15.86 1.33
CA VAL A 543 2.21 15.49 2.63
C VAL A 543 0.74 15.14 2.46
N THR A 544 0.41 13.86 2.58
CA THR A 544 -0.94 13.31 2.35
C THR A 544 -1.91 13.46 3.54
N GLY A 545 -1.39 13.77 4.73
CA GLY A 545 -2.16 13.95 5.97
C GLY A 545 -2.37 12.68 6.81
N GLY A 546 -1.73 11.57 6.46
CA GLY A 546 -1.72 10.32 7.25
C GLY A 546 -0.82 9.27 6.60
N SER A 547 -0.30 8.31 7.37
CA SER A 547 0.85 7.48 6.96
C SER A 547 0.71 6.80 5.59
N VAL A 548 1.76 6.91 4.77
CA VAL A 548 1.80 6.36 3.40
C VAL A 548 2.36 4.95 3.44
N ALA A 549 1.49 3.96 3.22
CA ALA A 549 1.87 2.56 3.04
C ALA A 549 1.50 2.01 1.65
N SER A 550 0.71 2.75 0.88
CA SER A 550 0.50 2.51 -0.55
C SER A 550 1.77 2.90 -1.32
N GLY A 551 2.21 2.04 -2.24
CA GLY A 551 3.22 2.42 -3.21
C GLY A 551 2.56 3.17 -4.36
N PRO A 552 3.07 4.32 -4.82
CA PRO A 552 2.38 5.12 -5.81
C PRO A 552 2.34 4.43 -7.19
N SER A 553 1.32 4.72 -7.98
CA SER A 553 1.38 4.52 -9.44
C SER A 553 1.61 5.86 -10.12
N ILE A 554 2.36 5.85 -11.23
CA ILE A 554 2.73 7.05 -12.00
C ILE A 554 2.35 6.83 -13.45
N VAL A 555 1.45 7.66 -13.98
CA VAL A 555 0.85 7.53 -15.32
C VAL A 555 0.49 8.91 -15.87
N ASP A 556 0.82 9.18 -17.13
CA ASP A 556 0.44 10.38 -17.89
C ASP A 556 0.66 11.70 -17.12
N GLY A 557 1.79 11.82 -16.42
CA GLY A 557 2.16 12.99 -15.62
C GLY A 557 1.49 13.08 -14.24
N VAL A 558 0.76 12.04 -13.83
CA VAL A 558 0.03 11.99 -12.56
C VAL A 558 0.61 10.95 -11.61
N VAL A 559 0.89 11.35 -10.36
CA VAL A 559 1.23 10.43 -9.26
C VAL A 559 -0.03 10.14 -8.44
N TYR A 560 -0.38 8.87 -8.25
CA TYR A 560 -1.52 8.39 -7.47
C TYR A 560 -1.04 7.67 -6.20
N ALA A 561 -1.35 8.18 -5.01
CA ALA A 561 -0.93 7.59 -3.73
C ALA A 561 -2.05 7.48 -2.68
N GLY A 562 -2.19 6.30 -2.06
CA GLY A 562 -3.12 6.05 -0.95
C GLY A 562 -2.50 6.34 0.43
N SER A 563 -3.32 6.81 1.38
CA SER A 563 -2.86 7.30 2.69
C SER A 563 -3.64 6.75 3.89
N GLY A 564 -3.09 6.99 5.09
CA GLY A 564 -3.76 6.76 6.38
C GLY A 564 -3.71 5.34 6.93
N TYR A 565 -2.86 4.46 6.40
CA TYR A 565 -2.85 3.06 6.81
C TYR A 565 -2.29 2.86 8.22
N THR A 566 -3.09 2.25 9.11
CA THR A 566 -2.68 1.95 10.50
C THR A 566 -2.97 0.51 10.91
N ARG A 567 -1.93 -0.32 11.11
CA ARG A 567 -2.07 -1.67 11.68
C ARG A 567 -0.84 -2.11 12.46
N PHE A 568 -1.03 -3.10 13.32
CA PHE A 568 -0.03 -3.67 14.24
C PHE A 568 0.61 -2.65 15.20
N GLY A 569 -0.07 -1.52 15.46
CA GLY A 569 0.43 -0.42 16.30
C GLY A 569 1.23 0.65 15.54
N TYR A 570 1.42 0.50 14.23
CA TYR A 570 2.19 1.43 13.39
C TYR A 570 1.28 2.31 12.51
N GLY A 571 1.72 3.54 12.27
CA GLY A 571 1.08 4.52 11.39
C GLY A 571 0.04 5.42 12.07
N THR A 572 -0.36 6.48 11.36
CA THR A 572 -1.38 7.47 11.76
C THR A 572 -2.53 7.48 10.73
N PRO A 573 -3.80 7.47 11.16
CA PRO A 573 -4.95 7.50 10.25
C PRO A 573 -5.08 8.88 9.61
N ASN A 574 -5.58 8.94 8.37
CA ASN A 574 -5.84 10.22 7.71
C ASN A 574 -7.21 10.76 8.15
N ASN A 575 -7.26 12.01 8.61
CA ASN A 575 -8.52 12.70 8.97
C ASN A 575 -9.41 13.05 7.75
N ARG A 576 -8.96 12.74 6.53
CA ARG A 576 -9.68 12.97 5.27
C ARG A 576 -9.79 11.73 4.36
N THR A 577 -9.00 10.68 4.63
CA THR A 577 -8.96 9.40 3.86
C THR A 577 -8.85 9.60 2.35
N LEU A 578 -7.63 9.87 1.86
CA LEU A 578 -7.39 10.40 0.52
C LEU A 578 -6.59 9.46 -0.38
N LEU A 579 -7.03 9.37 -1.65
CA LEU A 579 -6.16 9.14 -2.79
C LEU A 579 -5.83 10.51 -3.41
N ASP A 580 -4.57 10.91 -3.30
CA ASP A 580 -4.05 12.13 -3.89
C ASP A 580 -3.54 11.85 -5.31
N ALA A 581 -3.99 12.68 -6.26
CA ALA A 581 -3.47 12.75 -7.62
C ALA A 581 -2.65 14.04 -7.75
N ILE A 582 -1.40 13.96 -8.21
CA ILE A 582 -0.48 15.10 -8.27
C ILE A 582 -0.02 15.32 -9.72
N ASP A 583 -0.28 16.52 -10.28
CA ASP A 583 -0.01 16.92 -11.67
C ASP A 583 0.12 18.46 -11.76
N GLU A 584 1.20 18.94 -12.39
CA GLU A 584 1.17 19.93 -13.50
C GLU A 584 2.60 20.46 -13.75
N ILE A 585 3.01 20.49 -15.02
CA ILE A 585 4.16 21.27 -15.48
C ILE A 585 3.60 22.46 -16.25
N ILE A 586 3.61 23.66 -15.65
CA ILE A 586 3.14 24.88 -16.32
C ILE A 586 4.20 25.34 -17.33
N GLY A 587 4.14 24.75 -18.53
CA GLY A 587 4.74 25.32 -19.74
C GLY A 587 4.03 26.63 -20.12
N GLU A 588 4.78 27.61 -20.61
CA GLU A 588 4.35 28.99 -20.75
C GLU A 588 2.99 29.21 -21.44
N GLY A 589 2.04 29.80 -20.70
CA GLY A 589 1.13 30.80 -21.24
C GLY A 589 -0.12 30.32 -22.01
N LYS A 590 -1.11 29.78 -21.30
CA LYS A 590 -2.53 30.11 -21.55
C LYS A 590 -3.45 29.80 -20.38
N VAL A 591 -3.84 30.85 -19.65
CA VAL A 591 -4.89 30.81 -18.62
C VAL A 591 -6.23 30.45 -19.27
N ILE A 592 -6.80 29.30 -18.92
CA ILE A 592 -8.23 29.02 -19.11
C ILE A 592 -8.97 29.56 -17.88
N GLN A 593 -10.09 30.25 -18.09
CA GLN A 593 -10.70 31.13 -17.08
C GLN A 593 -11.33 30.38 -15.89
N ASN A 594 -11.06 30.90 -14.69
CA ASN A 594 -11.70 30.54 -13.43
C ASN A 594 -13.24 30.76 -13.45
N PRO A 595 -14.03 29.93 -12.74
CA PRO A 595 -15.11 30.39 -11.89
C PRO A 595 -14.55 30.83 -10.51
N PRO A 596 -15.22 31.76 -9.80
CA PRO A 596 -14.51 32.91 -9.22
C PRO A 596 -13.85 32.70 -7.84
N ASP A 597 -12.74 33.43 -7.68
CA ASP A 597 -12.19 34.06 -6.47
C ASP A 597 -11.96 33.18 -5.20
N THR A 598 -10.76 33.08 -4.63
CA THR A 598 -9.65 34.06 -4.65
C THR A 598 -8.29 33.47 -4.19
N PHE A 599 -7.21 34.21 -4.49
CA PHE A 599 -5.81 34.10 -4.00
C PHE A 599 -4.84 33.07 -4.62
N GLN A 600 -4.08 33.56 -5.61
CA GLN A 600 -2.71 33.16 -5.90
C GLN A 600 -1.73 33.79 -4.87
N LEU A 601 -0.54 33.19 -4.65
CA LEU A 601 0.77 33.78 -5.04
C LEU A 601 2.00 33.04 -4.44
N ILE A 602 2.92 32.66 -5.34
CA ILE A 602 4.40 32.64 -5.24
C ILE A 602 5.12 31.62 -4.32
N ALA A 603 6.09 30.93 -4.93
CA ALA A 603 7.16 30.17 -4.29
C ALA A 603 8.52 30.91 -4.33
N ALA A 604 9.33 30.83 -3.26
CA ALA A 604 10.80 30.89 -3.25
C ALA A 604 11.38 30.70 -1.82
N ARG A 605 12.56 30.04 -1.70
CA ARG A 605 13.38 29.95 -0.46
C ARG A 605 14.47 31.09 -0.45
N PRO A 606 15.49 31.10 0.43
CA PRO A 606 15.45 31.75 1.75
C PRO A 606 16.60 32.76 2.01
N ILE A 607 16.37 33.88 2.72
CA ILE A 607 17.45 34.75 3.26
C ILE A 607 17.16 35.13 4.72
N ALA A 608 18.25 35.37 5.47
CA ALA A 608 18.33 35.44 6.93
C ALA A 608 17.58 36.60 7.62
N ALA A 609 17.54 36.50 8.94
CA ALA A 609 16.84 37.36 9.89
C ALA A 609 17.24 38.86 9.86
N SER A 610 16.43 39.63 10.59
CA SER A 610 16.54 41.07 10.89
C SER A 610 16.05 42.05 9.82
N LEU A 611 14.77 42.39 9.91
CA LEU A 611 14.31 43.79 10.03
C LEU A 611 12.91 43.80 10.65
N ILE A 612 12.70 44.69 11.62
CA ILE A 612 11.44 44.86 12.33
C ILE A 612 10.65 45.96 11.60
N GLY A 613 9.39 45.70 11.24
CA GLY A 613 8.53 46.74 10.65
C GLY A 613 7.31 46.18 9.92
N GLU A 614 6.17 46.23 10.60
CA GLU A 614 4.80 46.39 10.08
C GLU A 614 4.53 46.07 8.59
N GLU A 615 3.92 44.90 8.32
CA GLU A 615 2.62 44.76 7.62
C GLU A 615 2.21 43.27 7.52
N PHE A 616 1.41 42.80 8.49
CA PHE A 616 0.70 41.50 8.41
C PHE A 616 -0.69 41.61 9.06
N TYR A 617 -1.57 42.30 8.33
CA TYR A 617 -3.04 42.26 8.43
C TYR A 617 -3.53 41.93 7.01
N LEU A 618 -4.55 41.12 6.71
CA LEU A 618 -5.58 40.43 7.50
C LEU A 618 -5.54 38.95 7.07
N HIS A 619 -5.78 37.93 7.91
CA HIS A 619 -7.11 37.66 8.48
C HIS A 619 -7.05 36.87 9.82
N SER A 620 -5.97 37.01 10.58
CA SER A 620 -5.86 36.59 11.99
C SER A 620 -6.38 37.65 12.99
N SER A 621 -6.92 38.75 12.48
CA SER A 621 -7.17 40.00 13.21
C SER A 621 -8.53 40.11 13.93
N VAL A 622 -9.32 39.03 14.00
CA VAL A 622 -10.61 39.02 14.73
C VAL A 622 -10.57 38.08 15.94
N SER A 623 -9.95 36.91 15.81
CA SER A 623 -10.03 35.83 16.81
C SER A 623 -9.04 35.96 17.97
N THR A 624 -7.85 36.52 17.75
CA THR A 624 -6.71 36.40 18.69
C THR A 624 -6.26 37.70 19.35
N GLN A 625 -6.62 38.90 18.83
CA GLN A 625 -6.18 40.18 19.40
C GLN A 625 -7.26 41.02 20.09
N GLY A 626 -8.56 40.82 19.80
CA GLY A 626 -9.63 41.56 20.48
C GLY A 626 -9.87 41.07 21.92
N ILE A 627 -10.32 39.83 22.05
CA ILE A 627 -10.74 39.23 23.34
C ILE A 627 -9.54 39.02 24.28
N PHE A 628 -8.43 38.48 23.77
CA PHE A 628 -7.28 38.14 24.60
C PHE A 628 -6.58 39.38 25.17
N LYS A 629 -6.44 40.47 24.38
CA LYS A 629 -5.77 41.70 24.84
C LYS A 629 -6.60 42.43 25.91
N ILE A 630 -7.92 42.53 25.74
CA ILE A 630 -8.81 43.12 26.75
C ILE A 630 -8.80 42.32 28.07
N ILE A 631 -8.81 40.98 28.00
CA ILE A 631 -8.77 40.11 29.19
C ILE A 631 -7.42 40.19 29.90
N VAL A 632 -6.31 40.21 29.15
CA VAL A 632 -4.95 40.18 29.72
C VAL A 632 -4.52 41.55 30.25
N GLU A 633 -4.74 42.66 29.51
CA GLU A 633 -4.28 44.00 29.94
C GLU A 633 -5.09 44.56 31.13
N ARG A 634 -6.39 44.21 31.26
CA ARG A 634 -7.18 44.53 32.48
C ARG A 634 -6.89 43.62 33.68
N ARG A 635 -6.23 42.45 33.51
CA ARG A 635 -5.82 41.57 34.63
C ARG A 635 -4.36 41.76 35.06
N LEU A 636 -3.43 41.97 34.14
CA LEU A 636 -2.00 42.14 34.50
C LEU A 636 -1.74 43.42 35.30
N SER A 637 -2.59 44.44 35.15
CA SER A 637 -2.54 45.68 35.95
C SER A 637 -3.10 45.52 37.37
N SER A 638 -3.80 44.42 37.69
CA SER A 638 -4.42 44.18 39.01
C SER A 638 -3.91 42.93 39.74
N MET A 639 -3.18 42.03 39.07
CA MET A 639 -2.67 40.77 39.66
C MET A 639 -1.31 40.91 40.35
N LYS A 640 -1.26 41.69 41.44
CA LYS A 640 -0.17 41.65 42.44
C LYS A 640 -0.52 40.78 43.67
N THR A 641 -1.19 39.64 43.46
CA THR A 641 -1.48 38.66 44.55
C THR A 641 -1.49 37.22 44.04
N LYS A 642 -0.84 36.33 44.80
CA LYS A 642 -0.96 34.88 44.64
C LYS A 642 -2.40 34.43 44.92
N SER A 643 -3.16 34.04 43.89
CA SER A 643 -4.25 33.08 44.07
C SER A 643 -4.62 32.39 42.75
N TYR A 644 -4.80 31.07 42.83
CA TYR A 644 -5.34 30.26 41.74
C TYR A 644 -6.85 30.44 41.67
N VAL A 645 -7.39 30.66 40.47
CA VAL A 645 -8.84 30.78 40.24
C VAL A 645 -9.34 29.46 39.63
N PRO A 646 -10.31 28.77 40.25
CA PRO A 646 -10.87 27.52 39.71
C PRO A 646 -11.39 27.66 38.27
N PRO A 647 -11.23 26.63 37.42
CA PRO A 647 -11.76 26.63 36.06
C PRO A 647 -13.28 26.87 35.97
N VAL A 648 -14.04 26.50 37.02
CA VAL A 648 -15.49 26.66 37.05
C VAL A 648 -15.91 28.14 37.07
N ASP A 649 -15.15 29.02 37.72
CA ASP A 649 -15.45 30.46 37.80
C ASP A 649 -15.16 31.18 36.47
N ILE A 650 -14.25 30.62 35.68
CA ILE A 650 -13.95 31.07 34.31
C ILE A 650 -15.11 30.64 33.38
N LEU A 651 -15.57 29.39 33.52
CA LEU A 651 -16.72 28.88 32.76
C LEU A 651 -18.02 29.65 33.07
N GLN A 652 -18.27 29.94 34.35
CA GLN A 652 -19.40 30.74 34.83
C GLN A 652 -19.42 32.13 34.17
N LYS A 653 -18.26 32.82 34.13
CA LYS A 653 -18.09 34.13 33.47
C LYS A 653 -18.37 34.07 31.97
N PHE A 654 -17.95 32.99 31.32
CA PHE A 654 -18.12 32.80 29.88
C PHE A 654 -19.59 32.57 29.51
N ILE A 655 -20.33 31.82 30.36
CA ILE A 655 -21.78 31.63 30.22
C ILE A 655 -22.54 32.93 30.48
N GLU A 656 -22.16 33.71 31.51
CA GLU A 656 -22.74 35.05 31.78
C GLU A 656 -22.60 35.96 30.54
N LEU A 657 -21.40 36.04 29.95
CA LEU A 657 -21.13 36.86 28.75
C LEU A 657 -21.93 36.45 27.51
N LEU A 658 -22.09 35.15 27.27
CA LEU A 658 -22.85 34.65 26.11
C LEU A 658 -24.37 34.77 26.29
N SER A 659 -24.85 34.90 27.53
CA SER A 659 -26.29 35.00 27.82
C SER A 659 -26.93 36.36 27.56
N GLN A 660 -26.15 37.43 27.33
CA GLN A 660 -26.67 38.80 27.31
C GLN A 660 -26.97 39.41 25.93
N ASP A 661 -26.39 38.93 24.82
CA ASP A 661 -26.51 39.65 23.53
C ASP A 661 -26.92 38.81 22.29
N TYR A 662 -26.87 37.46 22.30
CA TYR A 662 -27.19 36.67 21.10
C TYR A 662 -28.01 35.39 21.38
N GLN A 663 -28.96 35.09 20.49
CA GLN A 663 -29.63 33.79 20.44
C GLN A 663 -28.64 32.73 19.94
N ILE A 664 -27.96 32.08 20.88
CA ILE A 664 -26.96 31.05 20.62
C ILE A 664 -27.61 29.67 20.69
N ASP A 665 -27.31 28.83 19.70
CA ASP A 665 -27.71 27.42 19.70
C ASP A 665 -27.00 26.66 20.83
N ILE A 666 -27.81 26.05 21.70
CA ILE A 666 -27.35 25.30 22.87
C ILE A 666 -26.50 24.08 22.47
N GLU A 667 -26.75 23.49 21.30
CA GLU A 667 -25.99 22.32 20.82
C GLU A 667 -24.56 22.73 20.40
N ILE A 668 -24.42 23.89 19.75
CA ILE A 668 -23.12 24.50 19.43
C ILE A 668 -22.38 24.88 20.70
N LEU A 669 -23.05 25.54 21.66
CA LEU A 669 -22.45 25.92 22.94
C LEU A 669 -21.96 24.68 23.73
N THR A 670 -22.74 23.60 23.72
CA THR A 670 -22.40 22.34 24.37
C THR A 670 -21.16 21.70 23.72
N ASN A 671 -21.08 21.67 22.39
CA ASN A 671 -19.91 21.16 21.68
C ASN A 671 -18.63 21.98 21.97
N TYR A 672 -18.73 23.31 22.07
CA TYR A 672 -17.59 24.16 22.47
C TYR A 672 -17.15 23.90 23.92
N ILE A 673 -18.09 23.75 24.86
CA ILE A 673 -17.78 23.44 26.27
C ILE A 673 -17.14 22.05 26.40
N ILE A 674 -17.66 21.04 25.69
CA ILE A 674 -17.05 19.70 25.63
C ILE A 674 -15.63 19.79 25.06
N THR A 675 -15.44 20.49 23.94
CA THR A 675 -14.11 20.66 23.32
C THR A 675 -13.13 21.38 24.24
N ALA A 676 -13.57 22.41 24.95
CA ALA A 676 -12.75 23.12 25.94
C ALA A 676 -12.37 22.22 27.14
N ILE A 677 -13.31 21.42 27.65
CA ILE A 677 -13.03 20.43 28.71
C ILE A 677 -12.02 19.39 28.21
N PHE A 678 -12.20 18.84 27.02
CA PHE A 678 -11.23 17.89 26.43
C PHE A 678 -9.86 18.52 26.22
N ALA A 679 -9.77 19.77 25.73
CA ALA A 679 -8.49 20.46 25.58
C ALA A 679 -7.78 20.72 26.91
N VAL A 680 -8.53 21.05 27.97
CA VAL A 680 -7.98 21.23 29.33
C VAL A 680 -7.54 19.89 29.93
N VAL A 681 -8.32 18.82 29.76
CA VAL A 681 -7.94 17.46 30.19
C VAL A 681 -6.72 16.95 29.44
N HIS A 682 -6.63 17.18 28.12
CA HIS A 682 -5.51 16.71 27.31
C HIS A 682 -4.22 17.49 27.60
N SER A 683 -4.31 18.81 27.80
CA SER A 683 -3.14 19.63 28.20
C SER A 683 -2.67 19.33 29.63
N THR A 684 -3.58 19.11 30.59
CA THR A 684 -3.19 18.66 31.94
C THR A 684 -2.65 17.23 31.96
N SER A 685 -3.18 16.32 31.14
CA SER A 685 -2.65 14.97 30.98
C SER A 685 -1.23 14.97 30.40
N ASN A 686 -0.99 15.74 29.32
CA ASN A 686 0.35 15.88 28.74
C ASN A 686 1.32 16.60 29.69
N PHE A 687 0.85 17.57 30.49
CA PHE A 687 1.68 18.23 31.51
C PHE A 687 2.03 17.28 32.66
N LEU A 688 1.08 16.48 33.19
CA LEU A 688 1.37 15.45 34.18
C LEU A 688 2.29 14.37 33.62
N THR A 689 2.06 13.91 32.39
CA THR A 689 2.89 12.88 31.74
C THR A 689 4.33 13.38 31.59
N ASN A 690 4.53 14.63 31.15
CA ASN A 690 5.86 15.24 31.06
C ASN A 690 6.51 15.50 32.43
N CYS A 691 5.74 15.81 33.48
CA CYS A 691 6.29 15.93 34.84
C CYS A 691 6.65 14.55 35.45
N LEU A 692 5.86 13.52 35.19
CA LEU A 692 6.09 12.14 35.66
C LEU A 692 7.25 11.48 34.93
N HIS A 693 7.47 11.78 33.64
CA HIS A 693 8.60 11.26 32.87
C HIS A 693 9.97 11.70 33.41
N TYR A 694 10.02 12.83 34.15
CA TYR A 694 11.24 13.32 34.82
C TYR A 694 11.50 12.74 36.22
N SER A 695 10.63 11.87 36.73
CA SER A 695 10.73 11.29 38.09
C SER A 695 10.75 9.75 38.08
N TYR A 696 11.77 9.20 37.42
CA TYR A 696 12.05 7.76 37.40
C TYR A 696 12.77 7.27 38.69
N THR A 697 12.01 7.05 39.77
CA THR A 697 12.36 6.10 40.85
C THR A 697 11.10 5.74 41.67
N ASP A 698 10.96 4.45 41.96
CA ASP A 698 10.09 3.82 42.98
C ASP A 698 8.55 3.74 42.79
N GLY A 699 8.10 2.55 42.40
CA GLY A 699 7.12 1.76 43.17
C GLY A 699 5.62 2.08 43.09
N PHE A 700 5.20 3.27 42.68
CA PHE A 700 3.82 3.74 42.95
C PHE A 700 2.75 3.40 41.87
N TYR A 701 3.08 2.59 40.84
CA TYR A 701 2.23 2.45 39.66
C TYR A 701 1.07 1.44 39.78
N ASN A 702 1.14 0.48 40.71
CA ASN A 702 0.23 -0.67 40.73
C ASN A 702 -1.16 -0.39 41.33
N ASP A 703 -1.29 0.54 42.27
CA ASP A 703 -2.56 0.79 42.98
C ASP A 703 -3.59 1.61 42.15
N ILE A 704 -3.12 2.38 41.16
CA ILE A 704 -3.99 3.26 40.36
C ILE A 704 -4.79 2.48 39.31
N LEU A 705 -4.20 1.43 38.72
CA LEU A 705 -4.84 0.64 37.66
C LEU A 705 -6.06 -0.17 38.14
N PHE A 706 -6.11 -0.56 39.42
CA PHE A 706 -7.22 -1.33 39.97
C PHE A 706 -8.54 -0.53 40.10
N SER A 707 -8.48 0.80 39.99
CA SER A 707 -9.66 1.68 40.14
C SER A 707 -10.35 2.03 38.82
N PHE A 708 -9.74 1.77 37.67
CA PHE A 708 -10.28 2.14 36.35
C PHE A 708 -11.08 1.03 35.66
N SER A 709 -11.00 -0.22 36.13
CA SER A 709 -11.57 -1.40 35.46
C SER A 709 -13.09 -1.57 35.62
N GLU A 710 -13.76 -0.86 36.54
CA GLU A 710 -15.21 -1.06 36.78
C GLU A 710 -16.15 -0.12 36.00
N TYR A 711 -15.66 0.94 35.34
CA TYR A 711 -16.52 1.95 34.68
C TYR A 711 -16.40 2.04 33.16
N ALA A 712 -15.55 1.24 32.52
CA ALA A 712 -15.39 1.22 31.07
C ALA A 712 -16.41 0.30 30.38
N ASN A 713 -17.71 0.66 30.38
CA ASN A 713 -18.72 -0.07 29.59
C ASN A 713 -19.61 0.86 28.72
N TYR A 714 -18.99 1.36 27.66
CA TYR A 714 -19.57 2.22 26.62
C TYR A 714 -20.86 1.65 25.97
N SER A 715 -21.06 0.32 26.04
CA SER A 715 -22.25 -0.37 25.52
C SER A 715 -23.55 0.02 26.24
N GLN A 716 -23.52 0.42 27.51
CA GLN A 716 -24.75 0.68 28.27
C GLN A 716 -25.38 2.02 27.83
N PHE A 717 -24.55 3.05 27.65
CA PHE A 717 -24.95 4.41 27.29
C PHE A 717 -25.58 4.50 25.89
N GLN A 718 -25.03 3.77 24.92
CA GLN A 718 -25.57 3.68 23.56
C GLN A 718 -26.97 3.04 23.52
N LYS A 719 -27.27 2.05 24.38
CA LYS A 719 -28.58 1.39 24.45
C LYS A 719 -29.67 2.32 25.00
N GLU A 720 -29.36 3.12 26.03
CA GLU A 720 -30.27 4.13 26.57
C GLU A 720 -30.63 5.20 25.50
N LEU A 721 -29.62 5.72 24.78
CA LEU A 721 -29.83 6.68 23.68
C LEU A 721 -30.68 6.11 22.53
N PHE A 722 -30.49 4.84 22.18
CA PHE A 722 -31.27 4.19 21.12
C PHE A 722 -32.72 3.92 21.54
N TYR A 723 -32.97 3.68 22.82
CA TYR A 723 -34.32 3.52 23.37
C TYR A 723 -35.13 4.82 23.31
N TRP A 724 -34.49 5.97 23.61
CA TRP A 724 -35.14 7.29 23.59
C TRP A 724 -35.44 7.81 22.17
N LYS A 725 -34.67 7.41 21.15
CA LYS A 725 -34.83 7.92 19.78
C LYS A 725 -36.07 7.38 19.03
N ASN A 726 -36.69 6.30 19.54
CA ASN A 726 -37.76 5.56 18.85
C ASN A 726 -39.20 5.82 19.36
N LYS A 727 -39.43 6.86 20.17
CA LYS A 727 -40.79 7.33 20.50
C LYS A 727 -40.98 8.80 20.10
N ASN A 728 -41.49 8.99 18.88
CA ASN A 728 -42.04 10.26 18.46
C ASN A 728 -43.32 10.56 19.24
N ASP A 729 -43.30 11.60 20.07
CA ASP A 729 -44.47 12.45 20.22
C ASP A 729 -43.99 13.89 20.52
N TYR A 730 -43.76 14.64 19.43
CA TYR A 730 -43.46 16.07 19.50
C TYR A 730 -44.73 16.81 19.91
N HIS A 731 -45.00 16.93 21.21
CA HIS A 731 -45.58 18.09 21.91
C HIS A 731 -45.93 17.73 23.37
N LYS A 732 -45.49 18.56 24.33
CA LYS A 732 -45.81 18.56 25.77
C LYS A 732 -45.20 17.44 26.66
N VAL A 733 -43.94 17.61 27.07
CA VAL A 733 -43.51 17.30 28.46
C VAL A 733 -42.55 18.39 28.95
N LYS A 734 -42.67 18.83 30.21
CA LYS A 734 -41.77 19.79 30.84
C LYS A 734 -40.42 19.14 31.17
N MET A 735 -39.31 19.87 30.97
CA MET A 735 -38.01 19.44 31.51
C MET A 735 -37.97 19.58 33.03
N GLU A 736 -38.08 18.46 33.75
CA GLU A 736 -37.54 18.32 35.11
C GLU A 736 -36.70 17.04 35.20
N THR A 737 -35.40 17.22 35.51
CA THR A 737 -34.34 16.20 35.69
C THR A 737 -33.93 15.36 34.46
N PRO A 738 -32.64 15.48 34.06
CA PRO A 738 -31.64 14.52 34.56
C PRO A 738 -30.35 15.20 35.10
N ILE A 739 -30.46 16.00 36.17
CA ILE A 739 -29.32 16.72 36.79
C ILE A 739 -28.57 15.88 37.86
N ILE A 740 -29.15 14.74 38.27
CA ILE A 740 -28.67 13.94 39.40
C ILE A 740 -27.38 13.13 39.12
N PRO A 741 -27.19 12.48 37.94
CA PRO A 741 -25.95 11.73 37.66
C PRO A 741 -24.71 12.64 37.60
N LEU A 742 -24.83 13.78 36.92
CA LEU A 742 -23.73 14.72 36.72
C LEU A 742 -23.27 15.35 38.04
N LYS A 743 -24.20 15.68 38.95
CA LYS A 743 -23.84 16.15 40.30
C LYS A 743 -23.05 15.13 41.11
N LYS A 744 -23.36 13.82 41.03
CA LYS A 744 -22.58 12.79 41.72
C LYS A 744 -21.16 12.67 41.17
N LEU A 745 -21.01 12.74 39.84
CA LEU A 745 -19.70 12.72 39.18
C LEU A 745 -18.83 13.92 39.62
N ILE A 746 -19.41 15.13 39.62
CA ILE A 746 -18.72 16.36 40.02
C ILE A 746 -18.35 16.34 41.52
N ILE A 747 -19.24 15.87 42.40
CA ILE A 747 -18.96 15.76 43.84
C ILE A 747 -17.82 14.76 44.11
N TRP A 748 -17.78 13.63 43.40
CA TRP A 748 -16.67 12.66 43.52
C TRP A 748 -15.33 13.25 43.04
N PHE A 749 -15.35 14.03 41.95
CA PHE A 749 -14.16 14.73 41.44
C PHE A 749 -13.66 15.82 42.39
N ILE A 750 -14.57 16.56 43.04
CA ILE A 750 -14.22 17.56 44.08
C ILE A 750 -13.61 16.87 45.31
N TRP A 751 -14.13 15.70 45.71
CA TRP A 751 -13.66 14.99 46.89
C TRP A 751 -12.25 14.41 46.70
N THR A 752 -11.98 13.83 45.54
CA THR A 752 -10.64 13.32 45.17
C THR A 752 -9.63 14.45 45.00
N ALA A 753 -9.99 15.55 44.34
CA ALA A 753 -9.10 16.71 44.17
C ALA A 753 -8.80 17.49 45.46
N SER A 754 -9.60 17.29 46.52
CA SER A 754 -9.40 17.94 47.83
C SER A 754 -8.48 17.16 48.78
N LEU A 755 -8.14 15.91 48.46
CA LEU A 755 -7.34 15.02 49.31
C LEU A 755 -5.90 14.84 48.80
N LYS A 756 -5.10 15.92 48.92
CA LYS A 756 -3.71 15.94 49.43
C LYS A 756 -2.90 17.16 48.94
N ARG A 757 -2.58 18.02 49.90
CA ARG A 757 -1.24 18.62 50.11
C ARG A 757 -0.94 18.45 51.61
N PRO A 758 0.32 18.21 52.04
CA PRO A 758 1.49 17.86 51.24
C PRO A 758 1.36 16.47 50.59
#